data_AF-A0A1J4KY73-F1
#
_entry.id   AF-A0A1J4KY73-F1
#
_cell.length_a   1.000
_cell.length_b   1.000
_cell.length_c   1.000
_cell.angle_alpha   90.00
_cell.angle_beta   90.00
_cell.angle_gamma   90.00
#
_symmetry.space_group_name_H-M   'P 1'
#
loop_
_entity.id
_entity.type
_entity.pdbx_description
1 polymer ?
#
loop_
_entity_poly.entity_id
_entity_poly.type
_entity_poly.pdbx_seq_one_letter_code
_entity_poly.pdbx_strand_id
1 'polypeptide(L)'
;MQHSSLLSLSDIIESSEGVSKKKQKKIIQENEKLIQANLELSNQVSSIKQQYNDTMTLSAKYDSVLAENNKNSKEITKLKLENQDLQRRLNIAVQNCQELRNLQNTENQDLIGTHIFEVSKQVNQQKQKYENMIDNIKKEYEGSINSMKEKLISLAKYKANMERVFEKASCYFHQCINSPKSLIQALECRCNESCDSSIMDENMSKMARRIRKQEKMIENYQFIENDYKSEIEQITSKYDLIIVELNQQIEDLKERNVEQAKQVEELSRQNEKHISEISRQAAQIKLTNVEYDTKGKSDEAIMIFKQLNDANKQVTSLSKQNKRLKKKLVTAESNLIEYERKNKDLETKIMNIDNTYRGMADDFENKNKQIMNLERKLREAETNIMDLQNANENKNREISSLKQTISNQSDEISKQGIIHRTLIKEKEDLLTELHKQQAATELANSKVKIAEENQRSVENQLKDTQIQLKKTMDSFGTGETIPAGVFVNAEFPRELQNVLREVGNNGTCNLATKLSDAFSIISKWYRSRCDRLESEFNTEHQNLTLLRSQIDTLLEFLRKLVPEVRINFDLILTDESTRNLFGESITHLRDLAAAKARIDSQLSDVCEACRCKELSDLKEAIFRNVRQASALKQNVKTLQAKLKKAQQNAALKQKELDNALKSMENQYDDVSRTCVQLENNRSELQNQIGMLEQEKLRHKMQLEKISRNEINHIREEYERKMALIQKENTDLHYQLTSIQEVKESYESENTNLNELINKMKRRKERLEQELKDLHEDVKDSEKRYKEKAKIEKAEYQKRCESLMNQIKTQSTDFQEQMRQLTGKINSLEESKNSIATQNSELTLKLQKADTHASAIRAECDRDKKILESQYNAKFASAQTEFRRQIDEYKAQVENDRRKITEVLTRYFSMLVDGIRIDTGNIESVAQIIKRKFDEMTRREANIRKSMNIDYNQSIEDAINYRYSHHRRRNSIIRY
;
A
#
# COMPACT_ATOMS: atom_id res chain seq x y z
N MET A 1 -88.89 35.72 5.73
CA MET A 1 -89.66 36.27 4.60
C MET A 1 -90.96 35.48 4.50
N GLN A 2 -92.10 36.18 4.65
CA GLN A 2 -93.47 35.84 4.19
C GLN A 2 -94.12 34.56 4.76
N HIS A 3 -95.39 34.46 5.16
CA HIS A 3 -96.52 35.34 5.50
C HIS A 3 -97.61 34.37 6.05
N SER A 4 -98.63 34.90 6.74
CA SER A 4 -99.94 34.27 7.03
C SER A 4 -99.99 33.37 8.28
N SER A 5 -100.65 33.71 9.40
CA SER A 5 -101.98 34.31 9.67
C SER A 5 -103.17 33.43 9.26
N LEU A 6 -104.24 33.47 10.08
CA LEU A 6 -105.56 32.79 10.06
C LEU A 6 -105.61 31.54 10.97
N LEU A 7 -106.56 31.35 11.90
CA LEU A 7 -107.79 32.07 12.25
C LEU A 7 -108.21 31.69 13.69
N SER A 8 -108.59 32.73 14.44
CA SER A 8 -109.43 32.68 15.63
C SER A 8 -110.89 32.50 15.18
N LEU A 9 -111.67 31.65 15.85
CA LEU A 9 -113.11 31.59 15.71
C LEU A 9 -113.75 31.57 17.11
N SER A 10 -114.58 32.58 17.26
CA SER A 10 -115.13 33.19 18.46
C SER A 10 -116.35 32.48 19.04
N ASP A 11 -116.55 32.80 20.31
CA ASP A 11 -117.68 32.52 21.18
C ASP A 11 -119.08 32.92 20.65
N ILE A 12 -120.07 32.43 21.41
CA ILE A 12 -121.43 32.96 21.69
C ILE A 12 -122.57 32.36 20.85
N ILE A 13 -123.30 31.39 21.45
CA ILE A 13 -124.75 31.52 21.73
C ILE A 13 -125.03 30.87 23.10
N GLU A 14 -125.57 31.69 24.01
CA GLU A 14 -126.07 31.34 25.33
C GLU A 14 -127.46 30.67 25.28
N SER A 15 -127.82 30.09 26.42
CA SER A 15 -129.17 29.74 26.91
C SER A 15 -129.71 28.33 26.63
N SER A 16 -129.40 27.42 27.55
CA SER A 16 -130.33 26.38 28.01
C SER A 16 -129.77 25.71 29.28
N GLU A 17 -130.54 25.83 30.34
CA GLU A 17 -130.19 25.56 31.72
C GLU A 17 -129.87 24.08 32.00
N GLY A 18 -128.87 23.86 32.86
CA GLY A 18 -129.18 23.11 34.08
C GLY A 18 -128.87 21.62 34.16
N VAL A 19 -128.22 20.93 33.20
CA VAL A 19 -127.72 19.54 33.44
C VAL A 19 -126.34 19.22 32.82
N SER A 20 -125.73 20.13 32.04
CA SER A 20 -124.58 19.78 31.18
C SER A 20 -123.18 20.27 31.64
N LYS A 21 -123.04 20.99 32.77
CA LYS A 21 -121.74 21.57 33.20
C LYS A 21 -120.70 20.53 33.68
N LYS A 22 -121.10 19.33 34.10
CA LYS A 22 -120.16 18.22 34.40
C LYS A 22 -119.67 17.49 33.15
N LYS A 23 -120.50 17.40 32.10
CA LYS A 23 -120.11 16.79 30.81
C LYS A 23 -119.17 17.72 30.04
N GLN A 24 -119.45 19.01 30.00
CA GLN A 24 -118.63 19.99 29.28
C GLN A 24 -117.24 20.17 29.91
N LYS A 25 -117.13 20.16 31.25
CA LYS A 25 -115.84 20.19 31.94
C LYS A 25 -115.03 18.90 31.75
N LYS A 26 -115.69 17.74 31.66
CA LYS A 26 -115.04 16.48 31.27
C LYS A 26 -114.55 16.51 29.83
N ILE A 27 -115.35 17.02 28.89
CA ILE A 27 -114.97 17.14 27.48
C ILE A 27 -113.78 18.09 27.30
N ILE A 28 -113.74 19.21 28.02
CA ILE A 28 -112.60 20.13 27.98
C ILE A 28 -111.34 19.49 28.55
N GLN A 29 -111.42 18.81 29.70
CA GLN A 29 -110.30 18.07 30.28
C GLN A 29 -109.83 16.91 29.39
N GLU A 30 -110.75 16.26 28.68
CA GLU A 30 -110.44 15.19 27.74
C GLU A 30 -109.80 15.75 26.47
N ASN A 31 -110.26 16.89 25.97
CA ASN A 31 -109.60 17.61 24.87
C ASN A 31 -108.20 18.10 25.25
N GLU A 32 -107.99 18.64 26.45
CA GLU A 32 -106.65 19.02 26.92
C GLU A 32 -105.72 17.80 26.99
N LYS A 33 -106.21 16.66 27.51
CA LYS A 33 -105.45 15.40 27.50
C LYS A 33 -105.15 14.91 26.09
N LEU A 34 -106.10 15.02 25.16
CA LEU A 34 -105.91 14.64 23.76
C LEU A 34 -104.92 15.56 23.03
N ILE A 35 -104.94 16.86 23.33
CA ILE A 35 -103.95 17.82 22.80
C ILE A 35 -102.57 17.51 23.37
N GLN A 36 -102.46 17.25 24.68
CA GLN A 36 -101.21 16.87 25.33
C GLN A 36 -100.65 15.56 24.72
N ALA A 37 -101.51 14.56 24.55
CA ALA A 37 -101.14 13.28 23.92
C ALA A 37 -100.72 13.47 22.45
N ASN A 38 -101.42 14.31 21.69
CA ASN A 38 -101.02 14.63 20.31
C ASN A 38 -99.69 15.37 20.24
N LEU A 39 -99.40 16.27 21.20
CA LEU A 39 -98.13 16.96 21.29
C LEU A 39 -96.99 15.97 21.61
N GLU A 40 -97.21 15.08 22.58
CA GLU A 40 -96.27 14.02 22.95
C GLU A 40 -96.02 13.05 21.78
N LEU A 41 -97.08 12.61 21.11
CA LEU A 41 -96.97 11.77 19.91
C LEU A 41 -96.25 12.48 18.78
N SER A 42 -96.52 13.77 18.56
CA SER A 42 -95.80 14.58 17.56
C SER A 42 -94.31 14.68 17.86
N ASN A 43 -93.95 14.90 19.13
CA ASN A 43 -92.56 14.93 19.58
C ASN A 43 -91.88 13.56 19.44
N GLN A 44 -92.58 12.47 19.75
CA GLN A 44 -92.09 11.11 19.54
C GLN A 44 -91.88 10.82 18.05
N VAL A 45 -92.82 11.20 17.18
CA VAL A 45 -92.69 11.06 15.72
C VAL A 45 -91.51 11.89 15.20
N SER A 46 -91.29 13.10 15.72
CA SER A 46 -90.15 13.93 15.35
C SER A 46 -88.82 13.30 15.79
N SER A 47 -88.76 12.76 17.01
CA SER A 47 -87.59 12.05 17.54
C SER A 47 -87.27 10.79 16.72
N ILE A 48 -88.29 9.98 16.39
CA ILE A 48 -88.12 8.78 15.55
C ILE A 48 -87.65 9.15 14.13
N LYS A 49 -88.19 10.22 13.54
CA LYS A 49 -87.71 10.73 12.24
C LYS A 49 -86.25 11.16 12.29
N GLN A 50 -85.83 11.82 13.38
CA GLN A 50 -84.44 12.20 13.56
C GLN A 50 -83.53 10.97 13.72
N GLN A 51 -83.91 10.01 14.57
CA GLN A 51 -83.18 8.75 14.72
C GLN A 51 -83.08 7.96 13.41
N TYR A 52 -84.15 7.96 12.60
CA TYR A 52 -84.14 7.35 11.28
C TYR A 52 -83.15 8.05 10.33
N ASN A 53 -83.14 9.37 10.30
CA ASN A 53 -82.20 10.16 9.49
C ASN A 53 -80.74 9.96 9.93
N ASP A 54 -80.50 9.88 11.25
CA ASP A 54 -79.17 9.61 11.80
C ASP A 54 -78.72 8.19 11.42
N THR A 55 -79.62 7.22 11.48
CA THR A 55 -79.36 5.83 11.06
C THR A 55 -79.04 5.76 9.56
N MET A 56 -79.77 6.48 8.71
CA MET A 56 -79.49 6.58 7.27
C MET A 56 -78.13 7.21 7.00
N THR A 57 -77.78 8.26 7.74
CA THR A 57 -76.47 8.93 7.62
C THR A 57 -75.34 8.00 8.07
N LEU A 58 -75.54 7.23 9.14
CA LEU A 58 -74.58 6.25 9.64
C LEU A 58 -74.39 5.11 8.63
N SER A 59 -75.47 4.64 8.01
CA SER A 59 -75.42 3.63 6.94
C SER A 59 -74.58 4.12 5.75
N ALA A 60 -74.80 5.35 5.28
CA ALA A 60 -74.02 5.92 4.18
C ALA A 60 -72.52 6.06 4.53
N LYS A 61 -72.20 6.43 5.78
CA LYS A 61 -70.81 6.45 6.26
C LYS A 61 -70.20 5.06 6.31
N TYR A 62 -70.95 4.07 6.76
CA TYR A 62 -70.51 2.67 6.80
C TYR A 62 -70.22 2.14 5.40
N ASP A 63 -71.08 2.43 4.42
CA ASP A 63 -70.86 2.05 3.02
C ASP A 63 -69.62 2.73 2.43
N SER A 64 -69.37 3.99 2.78
CA SER A 64 -68.14 4.70 2.39
C SER A 64 -66.88 4.04 2.97
N VAL A 65 -66.89 3.66 4.24
CA VAL A 65 -65.76 2.98 4.89
C VAL A 65 -65.53 1.60 4.29
N LEU A 66 -66.60 0.86 3.97
CA LEU A 66 -66.51 -0.42 3.25
C LEU A 66 -65.91 -0.25 1.86
N ALA A 67 -66.31 0.79 1.11
CA ALA A 67 -65.74 1.08 -0.19
C ALA A 67 -64.25 1.41 -0.11
N GLU A 68 -63.84 2.19 0.89
CA GLU A 68 -62.44 2.55 1.13
C GLU A 68 -61.60 1.33 1.56
N ASN A 69 -62.11 0.48 2.47
CA ASN A 69 -61.46 -0.76 2.85
C ASN A 69 -61.31 -1.72 1.66
N ASN A 70 -62.31 -1.80 0.78
CA ASN A 70 -62.21 -2.59 -0.44
C ASN A 70 -61.15 -2.04 -1.41
N LYS A 71 -61.00 -0.71 -1.49
CA LYS A 71 -59.94 -0.07 -2.29
C LYS A 71 -58.55 -0.36 -1.70
N ASN A 72 -58.36 -0.16 -0.40
CA ASN A 72 -57.10 -0.41 0.29
C ASN A 72 -56.71 -1.90 0.24
N SER A 73 -57.68 -2.81 0.35
CA SER A 73 -57.46 -4.25 0.21
C SER A 73 -56.93 -4.60 -1.19
N LYS A 74 -57.53 -4.03 -2.26
CA LYS A 74 -57.05 -4.21 -3.64
C LYS A 74 -55.64 -3.64 -3.84
N GLU A 75 -55.32 -2.50 -3.22
CA GLU A 75 -54.00 -1.89 -3.28
C GLU A 75 -52.93 -2.73 -2.56
N ILE A 76 -53.25 -3.28 -1.39
CA ILE A 76 -52.38 -4.22 -0.67
C ILE A 76 -52.11 -5.46 -1.53
N THR A 77 -53.12 -6.02 -2.19
CA THR A 77 -52.93 -7.17 -3.09
C THR A 77 -52.02 -6.82 -4.27
N LYS A 78 -52.19 -5.63 -4.86
CA LYS A 78 -51.33 -5.14 -5.96
C LYS A 78 -49.88 -5.01 -5.50
N LEU A 79 -49.64 -4.35 -4.37
CA LEU A 79 -48.29 -4.17 -3.82
C LEU A 79 -47.63 -5.50 -3.42
N LYS A 80 -48.41 -6.47 -2.92
CA LYS A 80 -47.89 -7.82 -2.64
C LYS A 80 -47.43 -8.55 -3.90
N LEU A 81 -48.17 -8.42 -5.00
CA LEU A 81 -47.79 -9.04 -6.28
C LEU A 81 -46.53 -8.37 -6.87
N GLU A 82 -46.44 -7.04 -6.78
CA GLU A 82 -45.25 -6.30 -7.22
C GLU A 82 -44.00 -6.66 -6.40
N ASN A 83 -44.12 -6.77 -5.07
CA ASN A 83 -43.03 -7.20 -4.21
C ASN A 83 -42.58 -8.64 -4.53
N GLN A 84 -43.53 -9.56 -4.80
CA GLN A 84 -43.19 -10.92 -5.25
C GLN A 84 -42.47 -10.95 -6.59
N ASP A 85 -42.85 -10.10 -7.55
CA ASP A 85 -42.16 -9.98 -8.84
C ASP A 85 -40.72 -9.44 -8.66
N LEU A 86 -40.55 -8.37 -7.89
CA LEU A 86 -39.24 -7.81 -7.57
C LEU A 86 -38.33 -8.82 -6.88
N GLN A 87 -38.86 -9.59 -5.93
CA GLN A 87 -38.12 -10.66 -5.25
C GLN A 87 -37.66 -11.75 -6.23
N ARG A 88 -38.51 -12.13 -7.20
CA ARG A 88 -38.14 -13.08 -8.26
C ARG A 88 -37.05 -12.52 -9.17
N ARG A 89 -37.17 -11.27 -9.59
CA ARG A 89 -36.16 -10.60 -10.44
C ARG A 89 -34.81 -10.48 -9.73
N LEU A 90 -34.82 -10.19 -8.43
CA LEU A 90 -33.61 -10.16 -7.61
C LEU A 90 -32.94 -11.54 -7.55
N ASN A 91 -33.72 -12.60 -7.31
CA ASN A 91 -33.18 -13.97 -7.28
C ASN A 91 -32.55 -14.39 -8.62
N ILE A 92 -33.20 -14.06 -9.74
CA ILE A 92 -32.65 -14.31 -11.09
C ILE A 92 -31.33 -13.55 -11.28
N ALA A 93 -31.27 -12.28 -10.88
CA ALA A 93 -30.05 -11.48 -11.00
C ALA A 93 -28.89 -12.05 -10.15
N VAL A 94 -29.18 -12.47 -8.91
CA VAL A 94 -28.19 -13.11 -8.02
C VAL A 94 -27.67 -14.41 -8.62
N GLN A 95 -28.55 -15.24 -9.19
CA GLN A 95 -28.16 -16.49 -9.84
C GLN A 95 -27.27 -16.24 -11.08
N ASN A 96 -27.64 -15.29 -11.94
CA ASN A 96 -26.82 -14.91 -13.10
C ASN A 96 -25.43 -14.41 -12.68
N CYS A 97 -25.34 -13.62 -11.61
CA CYS A 97 -24.05 -13.18 -11.09
C CYS A 97 -23.17 -14.34 -10.59
N GLN A 98 -23.77 -15.37 -9.97
CA GLN A 98 -23.04 -16.57 -9.56
C GLN A 98 -22.55 -17.39 -10.76
N GLU A 99 -23.39 -17.57 -11.78
CA GLU A 99 -23.03 -18.29 -13.00
C GLU A 99 -21.90 -17.58 -13.78
N LEU A 100 -21.96 -16.25 -13.91
CA LEU A 100 -20.90 -15.44 -14.52
C LEU A 100 -19.57 -15.55 -13.76
N ARG A 101 -19.63 -15.55 -12.42
CA ARG A 101 -18.43 -15.70 -11.59
C ARG A 101 -17.79 -17.07 -11.76
N ASN A 102 -18.61 -18.12 -11.89
CA ASN A 102 -18.11 -19.47 -12.14
C ASN A 102 -17.45 -19.58 -13.52
N LEU A 103 -18.09 -19.03 -14.57
CA LEU A 103 -17.52 -18.96 -15.92
C LEU A 103 -16.17 -18.22 -15.93
N GLN A 104 -16.10 -17.05 -15.29
CA GLN A 104 -14.87 -16.27 -15.18
C GLN A 104 -13.75 -17.03 -14.46
N ASN A 105 -14.08 -17.78 -13.41
CA ASN A 105 -13.11 -18.62 -12.71
C ASN A 105 -12.61 -19.79 -13.56
N THR A 106 -13.46 -20.34 -14.44
CA THR A 106 -13.07 -21.45 -15.33
C THR A 106 -12.18 -20.95 -16.47
N GLU A 107 -12.55 -19.84 -17.13
CA GLU A 107 -11.72 -19.22 -18.18
C GLU A 107 -10.36 -18.76 -17.64
N ASN A 108 -10.32 -18.20 -16.42
CA ASN A 108 -9.06 -17.82 -15.78
C ASN A 108 -8.16 -19.02 -15.50
N GLN A 109 -8.68 -20.20 -15.16
CA GLN A 109 -7.83 -21.37 -14.91
C GLN A 109 -7.22 -21.95 -16.20
N ASP A 110 -7.96 -21.99 -17.31
CA ASP A 110 -7.49 -22.61 -18.56
C ASP A 110 -6.50 -21.72 -19.34
N LEU A 111 -6.69 -20.40 -19.34
CA LEU A 111 -5.79 -19.45 -20.00
C LEU A 111 -4.48 -19.20 -19.23
N ILE A 112 -4.54 -19.20 -17.91
CA ILE A 112 -3.36 -18.98 -17.07
C ILE A 112 -2.45 -20.22 -17.08
N GLY A 113 -3.02 -21.44 -17.07
CA GLY A 113 -2.22 -22.67 -17.04
C GLY A 113 -1.40 -22.92 -18.31
N THR A 114 -2.00 -22.72 -19.49
CA THR A 114 -1.36 -23.00 -20.78
C THR A 114 -0.28 -21.98 -21.13
N HIS A 115 -0.52 -20.69 -20.88
CA HIS A 115 0.45 -19.65 -21.22
C HIS A 115 1.63 -19.59 -20.24
N ILE A 116 1.41 -19.83 -18.94
CA ILE A 116 2.49 -19.93 -17.93
C ILE A 116 3.43 -21.08 -18.28
N PHE A 117 2.90 -22.22 -18.74
CA PHE A 117 3.72 -23.36 -19.11
C PHE A 117 4.65 -23.04 -20.29
N GLU A 118 4.17 -22.31 -21.28
CA GLU A 118 4.92 -21.96 -22.48
C GLU A 118 6.00 -20.90 -22.22
N VAL A 119 5.69 -19.89 -21.41
CA VAL A 119 6.66 -18.87 -20.97
C VAL A 119 7.71 -19.48 -20.04
N SER A 120 7.32 -20.35 -19.10
CA SER A 120 8.25 -21.05 -18.21
C SER A 120 9.23 -21.95 -18.98
N LYS A 121 8.76 -22.58 -20.07
CA LYS A 121 9.60 -23.36 -20.98
C LYS A 121 10.65 -22.48 -21.68
N GLN A 122 10.28 -21.29 -22.16
CA GLN A 122 11.22 -20.36 -22.81
C GLN A 122 12.24 -19.78 -21.83
N VAL A 123 11.80 -19.39 -20.63
CA VAL A 123 12.68 -18.88 -19.56
C VAL A 123 13.68 -19.95 -19.14
N ASN A 124 13.25 -21.20 -18.96
CA ASN A 124 14.16 -22.29 -18.62
C ASN A 124 15.17 -22.58 -19.74
N GLN A 125 14.78 -22.48 -21.01
CA GLN A 125 15.70 -22.62 -22.14
C GLN A 125 16.75 -21.51 -22.18
N GLN A 126 16.37 -20.25 -21.89
CA GLN A 126 17.35 -19.15 -21.80
C GLN A 126 18.27 -19.30 -20.60
N LYS A 127 17.72 -19.68 -19.43
CA LYS A 127 18.52 -19.94 -18.23
C LYS A 127 19.59 -20.99 -18.48
N GLN A 128 19.23 -22.10 -19.12
CA GLN A 128 20.16 -23.18 -19.45
C GLN A 128 21.23 -22.74 -20.45
N LYS A 129 20.91 -21.86 -21.41
CA LYS A 129 21.90 -21.26 -22.31
C LYS A 129 22.93 -20.41 -21.56
N TYR A 130 22.48 -19.55 -20.64
CA TYR A 130 23.38 -18.70 -19.86
C TYR A 130 24.21 -19.50 -18.85
N GLU A 131 23.64 -20.53 -18.21
CA GLU A 131 24.39 -21.45 -17.35
C GLU A 131 25.53 -22.14 -18.11
N ASN A 132 25.26 -22.65 -19.32
CA ASN A 132 26.29 -23.23 -20.17
C ASN A 132 27.38 -22.23 -20.57
N MET A 133 27.02 -20.97 -20.85
CA MET A 133 27.98 -19.93 -21.19
C MET A 133 28.87 -19.56 -19.99
N ILE A 134 28.27 -19.44 -18.80
CA ILE A 134 29.00 -19.19 -17.56
C ILE A 134 29.97 -20.33 -17.26
N ASP A 135 29.55 -21.58 -17.42
CA ASP A 135 30.40 -22.74 -17.16
C ASP A 135 31.55 -22.86 -18.17
N ASN A 136 31.33 -22.48 -19.43
CA ASN A 136 32.42 -22.39 -20.41
C ASN A 136 33.44 -21.31 -20.02
N ILE A 137 32.98 -20.11 -19.65
CA ILE A 137 33.87 -19.01 -19.21
C ILE A 137 34.67 -19.43 -17.97
N LYS A 138 34.04 -20.11 -17.02
CA LYS A 138 34.74 -20.64 -15.83
C LYS A 138 35.82 -21.65 -16.20
N LYS A 139 35.54 -22.57 -17.13
CA LYS A 139 36.52 -23.55 -17.62
C LYS A 139 37.71 -22.88 -18.32
N GLU A 140 37.46 -21.87 -19.15
CA GLU A 140 38.53 -21.11 -19.82
C GLU A 140 39.39 -20.35 -18.81
N TYR A 141 38.76 -19.75 -17.79
CA TYR A 141 39.45 -19.04 -16.74
C TYR A 141 40.30 -19.97 -15.85
N GLU A 142 39.77 -21.13 -15.46
CA GLU A 142 40.52 -22.17 -14.76
C GLU A 142 41.69 -22.70 -15.60
N GLY A 143 41.50 -22.88 -16.90
CA GLY A 143 42.56 -23.25 -17.84
C GLY A 143 43.71 -22.23 -17.86
N SER A 144 43.37 -20.94 -17.96
CA SER A 144 44.37 -19.85 -17.90
C SER A 144 45.10 -19.78 -16.56
N ILE A 145 44.39 -19.94 -15.44
CA ILE A 145 45.01 -19.98 -14.11
C ILE A 145 45.99 -21.14 -13.97
N ASN A 146 45.61 -22.33 -14.43
CA ASN A 146 46.46 -23.51 -14.33
C ASN A 146 47.71 -23.37 -15.21
N SER A 147 47.57 -22.84 -16.43
CA SER A 147 48.70 -22.49 -17.30
C SER A 147 49.66 -21.48 -16.63
N MET A 148 49.13 -20.43 -16.00
CA MET A 148 49.96 -19.47 -15.25
C MET A 148 50.67 -20.11 -14.06
N LYS A 149 50.01 -21.00 -13.31
CA LYS A 149 50.62 -21.72 -12.19
C LYS A 149 51.77 -22.62 -12.64
N GLU A 150 51.60 -23.36 -13.73
CA GLU A 150 52.67 -24.20 -14.29
C GLU A 150 53.87 -23.36 -14.72
N LYS A 151 53.63 -22.20 -15.36
CA LYS A 151 54.69 -21.26 -15.74
C LYS A 151 55.40 -20.67 -14.51
N LEU A 152 54.68 -20.28 -13.46
CA LEU A 152 55.27 -19.81 -12.19
C LEU A 152 56.14 -20.87 -11.53
N ILE A 153 55.69 -22.12 -11.51
CA ILE A 153 56.47 -23.26 -11.00
C ILE A 153 57.75 -23.44 -11.83
N SER A 154 57.69 -23.29 -13.15
CA SER A 154 58.88 -23.35 -14.01
C SER A 154 59.88 -22.22 -13.71
N LEU A 155 59.41 -20.98 -13.54
CA LEU A 155 60.24 -19.83 -13.19
C LEU A 155 60.91 -20.01 -11.82
N ALA A 156 60.17 -20.53 -10.84
CA ALA A 156 60.73 -20.84 -9.52
C ALA A 156 61.85 -21.90 -9.60
N LYS A 157 61.68 -22.95 -10.44
CA LYS A 157 62.74 -23.94 -10.69
C LYS A 157 63.96 -23.32 -11.38
N TYR A 158 63.77 -22.42 -12.35
CA TYR A 158 64.88 -21.72 -12.99
C TYR A 158 65.63 -20.81 -12.03
N LYS A 159 64.92 -20.08 -11.17
CA LYS A 159 65.52 -19.24 -10.13
C LYS A 159 66.36 -20.08 -9.16
N ALA A 160 65.82 -21.18 -8.65
CA ALA A 160 66.56 -22.09 -7.77
C ALA A 160 67.80 -22.69 -8.45
N ASN A 161 67.73 -22.99 -9.76
CA ASN A 161 68.89 -23.45 -10.52
C ASN A 161 69.94 -22.34 -10.68
N MET A 162 69.54 -21.10 -10.93
CA MET A 162 70.46 -19.95 -11.01
C MET A 162 71.14 -19.69 -9.66
N GLU A 163 70.40 -19.77 -8.55
CA GLU A 163 70.95 -19.65 -7.20
C GLU A 163 71.99 -20.75 -6.92
N ARG A 164 71.74 -22.00 -7.31
CA ARG A 164 72.75 -23.08 -7.21
C ARG A 164 73.99 -22.83 -8.07
N VAL A 165 73.83 -22.26 -9.27
CA VAL A 165 74.96 -21.89 -10.13
C VAL A 165 75.79 -20.80 -9.47
N PHE A 166 75.14 -19.79 -8.90
CA PHE A 166 75.79 -18.71 -8.17
C PHE A 166 76.49 -19.19 -6.89
N GLU A 167 75.89 -20.10 -6.14
CA GLU A 167 76.50 -20.71 -4.96
C GLU A 167 77.77 -21.50 -5.33
N LYS A 168 77.68 -22.38 -6.35
CA LYS A 168 78.85 -23.13 -6.83
C LYS A 168 79.94 -22.23 -7.39
N ALA A 169 79.56 -21.19 -8.13
CA ALA A 169 80.51 -20.21 -8.63
C ALA A 169 81.17 -19.43 -7.48
N SER A 170 80.39 -19.06 -6.45
CA SER A 170 80.92 -18.38 -5.28
C SER A 170 81.99 -19.21 -4.57
N CYS A 171 81.75 -20.53 -4.44
CA CYS A 171 82.75 -21.46 -3.91
C CYS A 171 83.99 -21.57 -4.81
N TYR A 172 83.81 -21.62 -6.14
CA TYR A 172 84.93 -21.77 -7.08
C TYR A 172 85.85 -20.53 -7.13
N PHE A 173 85.26 -19.34 -7.19
CA PHE A 173 85.99 -18.06 -7.28
C PHE A 173 86.40 -17.50 -5.92
N HIS A 174 85.95 -18.10 -4.81
CA HIS A 174 86.18 -17.60 -3.45
C HIS A 174 85.71 -16.14 -3.26
N GLN A 175 84.70 -15.74 -4.02
CA GLN A 175 84.09 -14.41 -4.01
C GLN A 175 82.56 -14.58 -3.96
N CYS A 176 81.86 -13.71 -3.24
CA CYS A 176 80.39 -13.76 -3.19
C CYS A 176 79.80 -13.39 -4.55
N ILE A 177 79.24 -14.38 -5.24
CA ILE A 177 78.56 -14.23 -6.52
C ILE A 177 77.07 -14.45 -6.26
N ASN A 178 76.32 -13.36 -6.29
CA ASN A 178 74.88 -13.32 -6.02
C ASN A 178 74.08 -12.77 -7.21
N SER A 179 74.73 -12.50 -8.34
CA SER A 179 74.09 -12.00 -9.55
C SER A 179 74.87 -12.41 -10.80
N PRO A 180 74.24 -12.40 -11.99
CA PRO A 180 74.95 -12.62 -13.25
C PRO A 180 76.13 -11.66 -13.46
N LYS A 181 76.00 -10.40 -13.00
CA LYS A 181 77.05 -9.38 -13.15
C LYS A 181 78.27 -9.68 -12.28
N SER A 182 78.05 -10.06 -11.02
CA SER A 182 79.15 -10.46 -10.13
C SER A 182 79.83 -11.76 -10.58
N LEU A 183 79.11 -12.66 -11.26
CA LEU A 183 79.69 -13.85 -11.90
C LEU A 183 80.61 -13.49 -13.07
N ILE A 184 80.15 -12.59 -13.96
CA ILE A 184 80.93 -12.12 -15.12
C ILE A 184 82.19 -11.40 -14.65
N GLN A 185 82.07 -10.52 -13.64
CA GLN A 185 83.21 -9.80 -13.07
C GLN A 185 84.25 -10.74 -12.44
N ALA A 186 83.81 -11.79 -11.74
CA ALA A 186 84.70 -12.81 -11.17
C ALA A 186 85.44 -13.63 -12.25
N LEU A 187 84.78 -13.88 -13.40
CA LEU A 187 85.39 -14.53 -14.56
C LEU A 187 86.45 -13.64 -15.23
N GLU A 188 86.18 -12.33 -15.32
CA GLU A 188 87.09 -11.35 -15.92
C GLU A 188 88.36 -11.13 -15.07
N CYS A 189 88.24 -11.08 -13.74
CA CYS A 189 89.38 -10.87 -12.83
C CYS A 189 90.44 -11.99 -12.86
N ARG A 190 90.07 -13.23 -13.23
CA ARG A 190 91.01 -14.36 -13.30
C ARG A 190 91.75 -14.49 -14.63
N CYS A 191 91.40 -13.70 -15.64
CA CYS A 191 92.01 -13.76 -16.98
C CYS A 191 93.37 -13.03 -17.08
N ASN A 192 93.85 -12.40 -16.00
CA ASN A 192 95.08 -11.59 -15.99
C ASN A 192 96.29 -12.24 -15.29
N GLU A 193 96.20 -13.47 -14.80
CA GLU A 193 97.35 -14.20 -14.25
C GLU A 193 97.80 -15.33 -15.19
N SER A 194 99.07 -15.26 -15.59
CA SER A 194 99.71 -16.09 -16.61
C SER A 194 99.53 -17.59 -16.37
N CYS A 195 98.85 -18.29 -17.28
CA CYS A 195 98.91 -19.74 -17.36
C CYS A 195 98.72 -20.20 -18.82
N ASP A 196 99.42 -21.29 -19.17
CA ASP A 196 99.66 -21.83 -20.52
C ASP A 196 98.49 -21.73 -21.52
N SER A 197 98.81 -21.12 -22.66
CA SER A 197 97.90 -20.68 -23.73
C SER A 197 97.26 -21.79 -24.57
N SER A 198 97.55 -23.06 -24.34
CA SER A 198 97.05 -24.15 -25.22
C SER A 198 95.78 -24.86 -24.71
N ILE A 199 95.43 -24.77 -23.42
CA ILE A 199 94.21 -25.41 -22.87
C ILE A 199 93.10 -24.38 -22.62
N MET A 200 93.47 -23.11 -22.44
CA MET A 200 92.54 -22.00 -22.29
C MET A 200 91.75 -21.71 -23.57
N ASP A 201 92.32 -21.86 -24.76
CA ASP A 201 91.63 -21.56 -26.01
C ASP A 201 90.46 -22.51 -26.30
N GLU A 202 90.56 -23.80 -25.92
CA GLU A 202 89.46 -24.74 -26.10
C GLU A 202 88.33 -24.50 -25.09
N ASN A 203 88.69 -24.13 -23.85
CA ASN A 203 87.72 -23.79 -22.81
C ASN A 203 87.08 -22.42 -23.02
N MET A 204 87.83 -21.44 -23.54
CA MET A 204 87.32 -20.13 -23.99
C MET A 204 86.44 -20.28 -25.22
N SER A 205 86.76 -21.18 -26.17
CA SER A 205 85.88 -21.47 -27.30
C SER A 205 84.58 -22.17 -26.85
N LYS A 206 84.65 -23.07 -25.87
CA LYS A 206 83.45 -23.69 -25.24
C LYS A 206 82.63 -22.66 -24.44
N MET A 207 83.29 -21.73 -23.75
CA MET A 207 82.64 -20.66 -22.98
C MET A 207 82.00 -19.63 -23.92
N ALA A 208 82.69 -19.19 -24.98
CA ALA A 208 82.15 -18.31 -26.02
C ALA A 208 80.97 -18.94 -26.76
N ARG A 209 81.00 -20.27 -27.01
CA ARG A 209 79.83 -20.99 -27.54
C ARG A 209 78.66 -21.03 -26.55
N ARG A 210 78.92 -21.10 -25.23
CA ARG A 210 77.89 -21.02 -24.19
C ARG A 210 77.31 -19.62 -24.06
N ILE A 211 78.16 -18.59 -24.11
CA ILE A 211 77.75 -17.18 -24.10
C ILE A 211 76.89 -16.88 -25.33
N ARG A 212 77.30 -17.29 -26.54
CA ARG A 212 76.45 -17.17 -27.75
C ARG A 212 75.13 -17.93 -27.64
N LYS A 213 75.11 -19.06 -26.92
CA LYS A 213 73.87 -19.80 -26.64
C LYS A 213 72.95 -19.04 -25.68
N GLN A 214 73.52 -18.35 -24.70
CA GLN A 214 72.80 -17.50 -23.76
C GLN A 214 72.32 -16.20 -24.40
N GLU A 215 73.12 -15.57 -25.27
CA GLU A 215 72.71 -14.41 -26.09
C GLU A 215 71.52 -14.76 -26.99
N LYS A 216 71.57 -15.92 -27.68
CA LYS A 216 70.41 -16.42 -28.43
C LYS A 216 69.20 -16.71 -27.56
N MET A 217 69.39 -17.16 -26.32
CA MET A 217 68.27 -17.29 -25.38
C MET A 217 67.69 -15.94 -24.98
N ILE A 218 68.53 -14.92 -24.76
CA ILE A 218 68.10 -13.56 -24.44
C ILE A 218 67.35 -12.94 -25.62
N GLU A 219 67.84 -13.08 -26.86
CA GLU A 219 67.11 -12.67 -28.06
C GLU A 219 65.76 -13.39 -28.18
N ASN A 220 65.73 -14.70 -27.87
CA ASN A 220 64.47 -15.46 -27.87
C ASN A 220 63.52 -15.00 -26.76
N TYR A 221 64.03 -14.57 -25.60
CA TYR A 221 63.21 -13.96 -24.53
C TYR A 221 62.67 -12.59 -24.93
N GLN A 222 63.47 -11.75 -25.58
CA GLN A 222 63.01 -10.47 -26.12
C GLN A 222 61.97 -10.67 -27.21
N PHE A 223 62.13 -11.70 -28.05
CA PHE A 223 61.13 -12.09 -29.04
C PHE A 223 59.81 -12.50 -28.37
N ILE A 224 59.87 -13.40 -27.37
CA ILE A 224 58.70 -13.83 -26.59
C ILE A 224 58.04 -12.67 -25.84
N GLU A 225 58.83 -11.76 -25.27
CA GLU A 225 58.32 -10.56 -24.58
C GLU A 225 57.58 -9.62 -25.55
N ASN A 226 58.12 -9.41 -26.75
CA ASN A 226 57.44 -8.63 -27.79
C ASN A 226 56.16 -9.32 -28.30
N ASP A 227 56.17 -10.65 -28.41
CA ASP A 227 54.99 -11.44 -28.81
C ASP A 227 53.88 -11.32 -27.76
N TYR A 228 54.22 -11.42 -26.47
CA TYR A 228 53.28 -11.18 -25.37
C TYR A 228 52.79 -9.73 -25.32
N LYS A 229 53.65 -8.76 -25.62
CA LYS A 229 53.26 -7.34 -25.66
C LYS A 229 52.24 -7.09 -26.77
N SER A 230 52.45 -7.71 -27.94
CA SER A 230 51.50 -7.71 -29.05
C SER A 230 50.18 -8.42 -28.69
N GLU A 231 50.24 -9.56 -28.00
CA GLU A 231 49.04 -10.28 -27.55
C GLU A 231 48.23 -9.48 -26.52
N ILE A 232 48.91 -8.80 -25.58
CA ILE A 232 48.28 -7.88 -24.64
C ILE A 232 47.62 -6.71 -25.40
N GLU A 233 48.29 -6.09 -26.36
CA GLU A 233 47.70 -5.01 -27.18
C GLU A 233 46.46 -5.49 -27.96
N GLN A 234 46.48 -6.71 -28.50
CA GLN A 234 45.31 -7.30 -29.17
C GLN A 234 44.15 -7.56 -28.22
N ILE A 235 44.44 -8.06 -27.01
CA ILE A 235 43.42 -8.29 -25.98
C ILE A 235 42.84 -6.96 -25.48
N THR A 236 43.69 -5.96 -25.21
CA THR A 236 43.27 -4.62 -24.82
C THR A 236 42.39 -3.99 -25.90
N SER A 237 42.79 -4.06 -27.17
CA SER A 237 41.99 -3.57 -28.30
C SER A 237 40.63 -4.27 -28.42
N LYS A 238 40.55 -5.59 -28.17
CA LYS A 238 39.25 -6.31 -28.13
C LYS A 238 38.36 -5.84 -26.99
N TYR A 239 38.91 -5.62 -25.80
CA TYR A 239 38.12 -5.12 -24.66
C TYR A 239 37.66 -3.68 -24.87
N ASP A 240 38.48 -2.82 -25.47
CA ASP A 240 38.08 -1.46 -25.84
C ASP A 240 36.92 -1.47 -26.83
N LEU A 241 36.92 -2.39 -27.80
CA LEU A 241 35.82 -2.57 -28.75
C LEU A 241 34.52 -2.98 -28.04
N ILE A 242 34.60 -3.94 -27.09
CA ILE A 242 33.44 -4.39 -26.30
C ILE A 242 32.90 -3.26 -25.42
N ILE A 243 33.77 -2.44 -24.84
CA ILE A 243 33.37 -1.28 -24.03
C ILE A 243 32.61 -0.26 -24.90
N VAL A 244 33.10 0.02 -26.11
CA VAL A 244 32.40 0.90 -27.07
C VAL A 244 31.02 0.35 -27.43
N GLU A 245 30.91 -0.95 -27.70
CA GLU A 245 29.66 -1.60 -28.08
C GLU A 245 28.63 -1.60 -26.93
N LEU A 246 29.08 -1.85 -25.69
CA LEU A 246 28.23 -1.76 -24.50
C LEU A 246 27.77 -0.32 -24.21
N ASN A 247 28.65 0.66 -24.39
CA ASN A 247 28.28 2.07 -24.23
C ASN A 247 27.25 2.50 -25.27
N GLN A 248 27.36 2.03 -26.51
CA GLN A 248 26.35 2.28 -27.54
C GLN A 248 24.99 1.67 -27.15
N GLN A 249 24.97 0.42 -26.66
CA GLN A 249 23.73 -0.22 -26.21
C GLN A 249 23.07 0.51 -25.03
N ILE A 250 23.87 1.05 -24.10
CA ILE A 250 23.37 1.87 -22.99
C ILE A 250 22.72 3.16 -23.52
N GLU A 251 23.32 3.79 -24.53
CA GLU A 251 22.79 5.03 -25.09
C GLU A 251 21.49 4.81 -25.87
N ASP A 252 21.43 3.74 -26.67
CA ASP A 252 20.19 3.31 -27.36
C ASP A 252 19.05 3.03 -26.36
N LEU A 253 19.36 2.42 -25.20
CA LEU A 253 18.39 2.18 -24.13
C LEU A 253 17.93 3.48 -23.46
N LYS A 254 18.81 4.46 -23.27
CA LYS A 254 18.44 5.78 -22.74
C LYS A 254 17.52 6.52 -23.71
N GLU A 255 17.84 6.54 -25.00
CA GLU A 255 16.97 7.16 -26.01
C GLU A 255 15.59 6.51 -26.01
N ARG A 256 15.52 5.17 -25.97
CA ARG A 256 14.24 4.45 -25.92
C ARG A 256 13.44 4.76 -24.64
N ASN A 257 14.09 4.95 -23.50
CA ASN A 257 13.43 5.38 -22.26
C ASN A 257 12.87 6.81 -22.35
N VAL A 258 13.59 7.72 -23.01
CA VAL A 258 13.12 9.09 -23.25
C VAL A 258 11.91 9.09 -24.19
N GLU A 259 11.91 8.26 -25.23
CA GLU A 259 10.79 8.09 -26.16
C GLU A 259 9.53 7.58 -25.41
N GLN A 260 9.71 6.57 -24.55
CA GLN A 260 8.63 6.01 -23.73
C GLN A 260 8.06 7.03 -22.73
N ALA A 261 8.93 7.83 -22.09
CA ALA A 261 8.50 8.89 -21.19
C ALA A 261 7.63 9.94 -21.90
N LYS A 262 8.02 10.38 -23.11
CA LYS A 262 7.21 11.28 -23.93
C LYS A 262 5.85 10.67 -24.30
N GLN A 263 5.81 9.37 -24.56
CA GLN A 263 4.57 8.67 -24.90
C GLN A 263 3.60 8.60 -23.71
N VAL A 264 4.12 8.40 -22.49
CA VAL A 264 3.35 8.43 -21.24
C VAL A 264 2.80 9.83 -20.95
N GLU A 265 3.59 10.87 -21.22
CA GLU A 265 3.19 12.27 -21.04
C GLU A 265 2.04 12.66 -21.99
N GLU A 266 2.13 12.28 -23.27
CA GLU A 266 1.06 12.53 -24.24
C GLU A 266 -0.23 11.76 -23.91
N LEU A 267 -0.13 10.51 -23.45
CA LEU A 267 -1.29 9.74 -22.99
C LEU A 267 -1.94 10.37 -21.75
N SER A 268 -1.15 10.89 -20.81
CA SER A 268 -1.65 11.61 -19.64
C SER A 268 -2.41 12.87 -20.04
N ARG A 269 -1.87 13.65 -20.98
CA ARG A 269 -2.51 14.84 -21.53
C ARG A 269 -3.83 14.53 -22.25
N GLN A 270 -3.90 13.42 -22.97
CA GLN A 270 -5.13 12.97 -23.62
C GLN A 270 -6.20 12.55 -22.60
N ASN A 271 -5.80 11.88 -21.51
CA ASN A 271 -6.72 11.51 -20.44
C ASN A 271 -7.34 12.73 -19.74
N GLU A 272 -6.54 13.77 -19.45
CA GLU A 272 -7.06 15.02 -18.87
C GLU A 272 -8.09 15.71 -19.78
N LYS A 273 -7.85 15.69 -21.10
CA LYS A 273 -8.79 16.24 -22.09
C LYS A 273 -10.12 15.47 -22.09
N HIS A 274 -10.08 14.14 -22.00
CA HIS A 274 -11.28 13.31 -21.92
C HIS A 274 -12.07 13.51 -20.62
N ILE A 275 -11.39 13.64 -19.48
CA ILE A 275 -12.04 13.93 -18.19
C ILE A 275 -12.79 15.28 -18.23
N SER A 276 -12.19 16.29 -18.87
CA SER A 276 -12.80 17.60 -19.05
C SER A 276 -14.03 17.57 -19.96
N GLU A 277 -14.00 16.75 -21.02
CA GLU A 277 -15.12 16.59 -21.95
C GLU A 277 -16.32 15.85 -21.32
N ILE A 278 -16.06 14.80 -20.53
CA ILE A 278 -17.09 14.07 -19.78
C ILE A 278 -17.80 15.00 -18.79
N SER A 279 -17.03 15.84 -18.09
CA SER A 279 -17.57 16.82 -17.13
C SER A 279 -18.48 17.85 -17.82
N ARG A 280 -18.12 18.29 -19.03
CA ARG A 280 -18.92 19.22 -19.84
C ARG A 280 -20.23 18.58 -20.31
N GLN A 281 -20.19 17.33 -20.76
CA GLN A 281 -21.39 16.60 -21.20
C GLN A 281 -22.35 16.32 -20.05
N ALA A 282 -21.83 16.01 -18.85
CA ALA A 282 -22.64 15.83 -17.64
C ALA A 282 -23.39 17.12 -17.23
N ALA A 283 -22.78 18.29 -17.40
CA ALA A 283 -23.42 19.59 -17.15
C ALA A 283 -24.53 19.90 -18.17
N GLN A 284 -24.32 19.52 -19.44
CA GLN A 284 -25.28 19.76 -20.51
C GLN A 284 -26.54 18.88 -20.38
N ILE A 285 -26.39 17.64 -19.92
CA ILE A 285 -27.52 16.73 -19.63
C ILE A 285 -28.38 17.27 -18.47
N LYS A 286 -27.76 17.91 -17.45
CA LYS A 286 -28.50 18.54 -16.34
C LYS A 286 -29.33 19.75 -16.77
N LEU A 287 -28.86 20.54 -17.74
CA LEU A 287 -29.61 21.69 -18.28
C LEU A 287 -30.79 21.27 -19.15
N THR A 288 -30.68 20.14 -19.87
CA THR A 288 -31.72 19.70 -20.81
C THR A 288 -32.96 19.09 -20.10
N ASN A 289 -32.82 18.72 -18.82
CA ASN A 289 -33.91 18.12 -18.04
C ASN A 289 -34.81 19.13 -17.30
N VAL A 290 -34.48 20.44 -17.37
CA VAL A 290 -35.23 21.50 -16.67
C VAL A 290 -36.27 22.19 -17.57
N GLU A 291 -36.21 22.01 -18.90
CA GLU A 291 -37.03 22.77 -19.85
C GLU A 291 -38.35 22.10 -20.28
N TYR A 292 -38.72 20.94 -19.73
CA TYR A 292 -39.88 20.17 -20.22
C TYR A 292 -41.24 20.43 -19.53
N ASP A 293 -41.32 21.40 -18.60
CA ASP A 293 -42.42 21.46 -17.63
C ASP A 293 -43.43 22.63 -17.77
N THR A 294 -43.65 23.19 -18.97
CA THR A 294 -44.67 24.26 -19.12
C THR A 294 -45.62 24.17 -20.34
N LYS A 295 -46.90 23.99 -19.99
CA LYS A 295 -48.15 24.55 -20.59
C LYS A 295 -48.84 23.85 -21.78
N GLY A 296 -50.02 23.29 -21.48
CA GLY A 296 -51.20 23.25 -22.38
C GLY A 296 -52.18 24.40 -22.05
N LYS A 297 -53.33 24.68 -22.68
CA LYS A 297 -54.14 24.23 -23.84
C LYS A 297 -55.25 25.30 -24.03
N SER A 298 -55.84 25.47 -25.23
CA SER A 298 -57.31 25.66 -25.50
C SER A 298 -57.58 26.47 -26.80
N ASP A 299 -58.29 25.88 -27.78
CA ASP A 299 -59.55 26.42 -28.36
C ASP A 299 -60.04 25.57 -29.57
N GLU A 300 -61.12 24.82 -29.36
CA GLU A 300 -61.23 23.38 -29.67
C GLU A 300 -61.91 22.98 -31.00
N ALA A 301 -62.45 23.89 -31.82
CA ALA A 301 -63.14 23.51 -33.08
C ALA A 301 -62.35 23.82 -34.37
N ILE A 302 -61.54 24.88 -34.37
CA ILE A 302 -60.45 25.07 -35.36
C ILE A 302 -59.27 24.16 -35.00
N MET A 303 -59.18 23.76 -33.72
CA MET A 303 -58.25 22.77 -33.21
C MET A 303 -58.39 21.43 -33.89
N ILE A 304 -59.55 20.88 -34.22
CA ILE A 304 -59.57 19.50 -34.75
C ILE A 304 -58.97 19.40 -36.16
N PHE A 305 -59.24 20.37 -37.05
CA PHE A 305 -58.64 20.37 -38.40
C PHE A 305 -57.17 20.79 -38.38
N LYS A 306 -56.82 21.75 -37.50
CA LYS A 306 -55.44 22.16 -37.27
C LYS A 306 -54.67 21.11 -36.46
N GLN A 307 -55.29 20.31 -35.59
CA GLN A 307 -54.74 19.16 -34.85
C GLN A 307 -54.60 17.97 -35.76
N LEU A 308 -55.45 17.76 -36.76
CA LEU A 308 -55.19 16.72 -37.73
C LEU A 308 -53.95 17.07 -38.55
N ASN A 309 -53.85 18.33 -38.99
CA ASN A 309 -52.71 18.81 -39.80
C ASN A 309 -51.44 19.02 -38.94
N ASP A 310 -51.59 19.46 -37.71
CA ASP A 310 -50.52 19.64 -36.73
C ASP A 310 -50.13 18.30 -36.15
N ALA A 311 -51.04 17.35 -35.90
CA ALA A 311 -50.69 15.96 -35.58
C ALA A 311 -50.05 15.28 -36.79
N ASN A 312 -50.38 15.63 -38.03
CA ASN A 312 -49.66 15.10 -39.20
C ASN A 312 -48.26 15.75 -39.34
N LYS A 313 -48.12 17.05 -39.01
CA LYS A 313 -46.83 17.73 -38.85
C LYS A 313 -46.05 17.22 -37.64
N GLN A 314 -46.73 16.81 -36.58
CA GLN A 314 -46.16 16.23 -35.36
C GLN A 314 -45.78 14.79 -35.61
N VAL A 315 -46.55 14.02 -36.39
CA VAL A 315 -46.19 12.67 -36.83
C VAL A 315 -45.02 12.73 -37.80
N THR A 316 -44.96 13.72 -38.69
CA THR A 316 -43.78 13.92 -39.55
C THR A 316 -42.58 14.51 -38.81
N SER A 317 -42.78 15.38 -37.81
CA SER A 317 -41.68 15.88 -36.96
C SER A 317 -41.19 14.80 -36.00
N LEU A 318 -42.09 14.03 -35.38
CA LEU A 318 -41.81 12.85 -34.57
C LEU A 318 -41.23 11.73 -35.40
N SER A 319 -41.61 11.57 -36.67
CA SER A 319 -40.98 10.62 -37.60
C SER A 319 -39.57 11.06 -37.98
N LYS A 320 -39.35 12.36 -38.23
CA LYS A 320 -38.00 12.94 -38.43
C LYS A 320 -37.17 12.85 -37.14
N GLN A 321 -37.79 13.05 -35.98
CA GLN A 321 -37.17 12.92 -34.67
C GLN A 321 -36.87 11.45 -34.38
N ASN A 322 -37.74 10.51 -34.72
CA ASN A 322 -37.49 9.07 -34.62
C ASN A 322 -36.38 8.64 -35.57
N LYS A 323 -36.29 9.20 -36.78
CA LYS A 323 -35.15 8.98 -37.68
C LYS A 323 -33.86 9.55 -37.10
N ARG A 324 -33.91 10.74 -36.48
CA ARG A 324 -32.75 11.34 -35.79
C ARG A 324 -32.35 10.55 -34.55
N LEU A 325 -33.32 10.08 -33.76
CA LEU A 325 -33.11 9.26 -32.57
C LEU A 325 -32.59 7.88 -32.97
N LYS A 326 -33.10 7.25 -34.03
CA LYS A 326 -32.53 6.02 -34.60
C LYS A 326 -31.09 6.23 -35.07
N LYS A 327 -30.79 7.33 -35.75
CA LYS A 327 -29.39 7.65 -36.12
C LYS A 327 -28.51 7.84 -34.88
N LYS A 328 -28.99 8.59 -33.88
CA LYS A 328 -28.29 8.76 -32.60
C LYS A 328 -28.12 7.44 -31.85
N LEU A 329 -29.11 6.55 -31.89
CA LEU A 329 -29.08 5.23 -31.29
C LEU A 329 -28.01 4.37 -31.97
N VAL A 330 -27.99 4.32 -33.30
CA VAL A 330 -26.96 3.60 -34.08
C VAL A 330 -25.57 4.18 -33.81
N THR A 331 -25.43 5.51 -33.72
CA THR A 331 -24.15 6.13 -33.34
C THR A 331 -23.76 5.80 -31.90
N ALA A 332 -24.72 5.79 -30.97
CA ALA A 332 -24.48 5.43 -29.57
C ALA A 332 -24.10 3.94 -29.42
N GLU A 333 -24.76 3.04 -30.17
CA GLU A 333 -24.41 1.62 -30.25
C GLU A 333 -23.01 1.42 -30.82
N SER A 334 -22.67 2.14 -31.90
CA SER A 334 -21.31 2.11 -32.46
C SER A 334 -20.26 2.60 -31.46
N ASN A 335 -20.56 3.68 -30.73
CA ASN A 335 -19.68 4.20 -29.69
C ASN A 335 -19.58 3.23 -28.51
N LEU A 336 -20.68 2.58 -28.11
CA LEU A 336 -20.69 1.57 -27.06
C LEU A 336 -19.77 0.40 -27.43
N ILE A 337 -19.88 -0.11 -28.66
CA ILE A 337 -19.00 -1.17 -29.17
C ILE A 337 -17.53 -0.71 -29.18
N GLU A 338 -17.26 0.55 -29.55
CA GLU A 338 -15.90 1.10 -29.49
C GLU A 338 -15.38 1.20 -28.06
N TYR A 339 -16.21 1.64 -27.11
CA TYR A 339 -15.85 1.70 -25.69
C TYR A 339 -15.64 0.30 -25.11
N GLU A 340 -16.46 -0.69 -25.46
CA GLU A 340 -16.27 -2.08 -25.07
C GLU A 340 -14.94 -2.64 -25.59
N ARG A 341 -14.56 -2.32 -26.83
CA ARG A 341 -13.23 -2.67 -27.36
C ARG A 341 -12.11 -2.00 -26.60
N LYS A 342 -12.21 -0.70 -26.32
CA LYS A 342 -11.22 0.03 -25.51
C LYS A 342 -11.12 -0.53 -24.10
N ASN A 343 -12.23 -0.94 -23.50
CA ASN A 343 -12.24 -1.54 -22.17
C ASN A 343 -11.51 -2.88 -22.17
N LYS A 344 -11.75 -3.74 -23.17
CA LYS A 344 -11.00 -5.00 -23.35
C LYS A 344 -9.51 -4.77 -23.55
N ASP A 345 -9.14 -3.77 -24.35
CA ASP A 345 -7.73 -3.39 -24.51
C ASP A 345 -7.10 -2.92 -23.19
N LEU A 346 -7.82 -2.12 -22.41
CA LEU A 346 -7.36 -1.65 -21.10
C LEU A 346 -7.25 -2.80 -20.09
N GLU A 347 -8.22 -3.73 -20.06
CA GLU A 347 -8.15 -4.95 -19.24
C GLU A 347 -6.91 -5.78 -19.60
N THR A 348 -6.63 -5.93 -20.90
CA THR A 348 -5.43 -6.65 -21.37
C THR A 348 -4.14 -5.92 -20.95
N LYS A 349 -4.11 -4.59 -21.00
CA LYS A 349 -2.96 -3.80 -20.54
C LYS A 349 -2.77 -3.88 -19.03
N ILE A 350 -3.85 -3.79 -18.24
CA ILE A 350 -3.80 -3.95 -16.78
C ILE A 350 -3.26 -5.33 -16.43
N MET A 351 -3.74 -6.37 -17.11
CA MET A 351 -3.27 -7.74 -16.90
C MET A 351 -1.78 -7.90 -17.24
N ASN A 352 -1.30 -7.26 -18.32
CA ASN A 352 0.14 -7.25 -18.65
C ASN A 352 0.96 -6.51 -17.58
N ILE A 353 0.46 -5.38 -17.07
CA ILE A 353 1.11 -4.62 -15.99
C ILE A 353 1.20 -5.47 -14.71
N ASP A 354 0.11 -6.13 -14.32
CA ASP A 354 0.08 -7.02 -13.15
C ASP A 354 1.08 -8.18 -13.31
N ASN A 355 1.20 -8.75 -14.50
CA ASN A 355 2.17 -9.80 -14.78
C ASN A 355 3.61 -9.29 -14.68
N THR A 356 3.89 -8.09 -15.22
CA THR A 356 5.22 -7.47 -15.04
C THR A 356 5.51 -7.12 -13.60
N TYR A 357 4.53 -6.64 -12.83
CA TYR A 357 4.68 -6.33 -11.42
C TYR A 357 4.98 -7.59 -10.60
N ARG A 358 4.29 -8.70 -10.91
CA ARG A 358 4.54 -9.99 -10.28
C ARG A 358 5.94 -10.53 -10.61
N GLY A 359 6.37 -10.42 -11.86
CA GLY A 359 7.74 -10.76 -12.27
C GLY A 359 8.80 -9.93 -11.53
N MET A 360 8.58 -8.61 -11.41
CA MET A 360 9.47 -7.73 -10.63
C MET A 360 9.48 -8.09 -9.14
N ALA A 361 8.35 -8.50 -8.56
CA ALA A 361 8.27 -8.95 -7.18
C ALA A 361 9.07 -10.24 -6.94
N ASP A 362 8.96 -11.21 -7.86
CA ASP A 362 9.73 -12.46 -7.80
C ASP A 362 11.24 -12.19 -7.95
N ASP A 363 11.63 -11.29 -8.86
CA ASP A 363 13.02 -10.86 -9.02
C ASP A 363 13.55 -10.16 -7.77
N PHE A 364 12.75 -9.31 -7.14
CA PHE A 364 13.09 -8.66 -5.88
C PHE A 364 13.30 -9.68 -4.75
N GLU A 365 12.42 -10.69 -4.65
CA GLU A 365 12.59 -11.77 -3.68
C GLU A 365 13.87 -12.58 -3.94
N ASN A 366 14.18 -12.88 -5.20
CA ASN A 366 15.41 -13.56 -5.59
C ASN A 366 16.66 -12.73 -5.28
N LYS A 367 16.62 -11.41 -5.52
CA LYS A 367 17.70 -10.49 -5.15
C LYS A 367 17.87 -10.40 -3.64
N ASN A 368 16.79 -10.38 -2.86
CA ASN A 368 16.87 -10.44 -1.40
C ASN A 368 17.51 -11.76 -0.90
N LYS A 369 17.17 -12.90 -1.52
CA LYS A 369 17.84 -14.18 -1.21
C LYS A 369 19.33 -14.13 -1.54
N GLN A 370 19.72 -13.49 -2.64
CA GLN A 370 21.14 -13.27 -2.99
C GLN A 370 21.85 -12.37 -1.98
N ILE A 371 21.22 -11.25 -1.58
CA ILE A 371 21.75 -10.33 -0.57
C ILE A 371 21.96 -11.06 0.75
N MET A 372 20.97 -11.80 1.25
CA MET A 372 21.11 -12.59 2.48
C MET A 372 22.27 -13.59 2.43
N ASN A 373 22.49 -14.22 1.27
CA ASN A 373 23.62 -15.15 1.10
C ASN A 373 24.97 -14.42 1.07
N LEU A 374 25.04 -13.23 0.46
CA LEU A 374 26.22 -12.38 0.48
C LEU A 374 26.51 -11.84 1.88
N GLU A 375 25.50 -11.41 2.64
CA GLU A 375 25.63 -10.99 4.04
C GLU A 375 26.12 -12.13 4.94
N ARG A 376 25.70 -13.37 4.67
CA ARG A 376 26.22 -14.54 5.39
C ARG A 376 27.70 -14.77 5.08
N LYS A 377 28.09 -14.71 3.80
CA LYS A 377 29.51 -14.81 3.39
C LYS A 377 30.35 -13.67 3.94
N LEU A 378 29.79 -12.46 4.02
CA LEU A 378 30.46 -11.30 4.59
C LEU A 378 30.74 -11.54 6.08
N ARG A 379 29.74 -12.01 6.84
CA ARG A 379 29.91 -12.38 8.26
C ARG A 379 30.95 -13.49 8.46
N GLU A 380 30.97 -14.50 7.60
CA GLU A 380 32.00 -15.55 7.61
C GLU A 380 33.40 -14.95 7.36
N ALA A 381 33.53 -14.01 6.41
CA ALA A 381 34.78 -13.32 6.13
C ALA A 381 35.21 -12.39 7.28
N GLU A 382 34.29 -11.65 7.89
CA GLU A 382 34.53 -10.82 9.07
C GLU A 382 35.04 -11.65 10.26
N THR A 383 34.44 -12.82 10.49
CA THR A 383 34.89 -13.77 11.51
C THR A 383 36.31 -14.25 11.23
N ASN A 384 36.61 -14.63 9.98
CA ASN A 384 37.95 -15.04 9.57
C ASN A 384 38.98 -13.90 9.71
N ILE A 385 38.60 -12.65 9.40
CA ILE A 385 39.46 -11.48 9.59
C ILE A 385 39.75 -11.28 11.08
N MET A 386 38.75 -11.43 11.94
CA MET A 386 38.91 -11.30 13.40
C MET A 386 39.84 -12.39 13.96
N ASP A 387 39.71 -13.62 13.48
CA ASP A 387 40.62 -14.72 13.83
C ASP A 387 42.06 -14.46 13.36
N LEU A 388 42.23 -13.95 12.14
CA LEU A 388 43.55 -13.55 11.62
C LEU A 388 44.14 -12.36 12.38
N GLN A 389 43.33 -11.39 12.80
CA GLN A 389 43.76 -10.27 13.64
C GLN A 389 44.23 -10.77 15.01
N ASN A 390 43.47 -11.67 15.65
CA ASN A 390 43.86 -12.31 16.91
C ASN A 390 45.17 -13.12 16.76
N ALA A 391 45.32 -13.86 15.66
CA ALA A 391 46.55 -14.58 15.36
C ALA A 391 47.75 -13.63 15.16
N ASN A 392 47.53 -12.49 14.50
CA ASN A 392 48.56 -11.48 14.27
C ASN A 392 48.93 -10.75 15.56
N GLU A 393 47.96 -10.43 16.43
CA GLU A 393 48.23 -9.91 17.77
C GLU A 393 49.08 -10.88 18.60
N ASN A 394 48.75 -12.17 18.57
CA ASN A 394 49.54 -13.20 19.26
C ASN A 394 50.97 -13.27 18.70
N LYS A 395 51.13 -13.21 17.37
CA LYS A 395 52.45 -13.13 16.73
C LYS A 395 53.20 -11.86 17.08
N ASN A 396 52.54 -10.72 17.21
CA ASN A 396 53.16 -9.47 17.63
C ASN A 396 53.59 -9.51 19.11
N ARG A 397 52.83 -10.17 19.98
CA ARG A 397 53.24 -10.44 21.37
C ARG A 397 54.49 -11.35 21.41
N GLU A 398 54.52 -12.39 20.57
CA GLU A 398 55.69 -13.27 20.43
C GLU A 398 56.92 -12.52 19.86
N ILE A 399 56.75 -11.66 18.87
CA ILE A 399 57.82 -10.80 18.34
C ILE A 399 58.32 -9.85 19.44
N SER A 400 57.42 -9.30 20.25
CA SER A 400 57.79 -8.38 21.33
C SER A 400 58.56 -9.08 22.43
N SER A 401 58.18 -10.32 22.80
CA SER A 401 58.94 -11.12 23.76
C SER A 401 60.32 -11.50 23.22
N LEU A 402 60.41 -11.90 21.95
CA LEU A 402 61.69 -12.19 21.28
C LEU A 402 62.59 -10.96 21.20
N LYS A 403 62.04 -9.77 20.89
CA LYS A 403 62.78 -8.50 20.92
C LYS A 403 63.33 -8.20 22.31
N GLN A 404 62.54 -8.43 23.36
CA GLN A 404 63.00 -8.27 24.74
C GLN A 404 64.14 -9.26 25.05
N THR A 405 64.02 -10.52 24.60
CA THR A 405 65.10 -11.52 24.76
C THR A 405 66.38 -11.09 24.04
N ILE A 406 66.28 -10.62 22.80
CA ILE A 406 67.42 -10.11 22.02
C ILE A 406 68.05 -8.91 22.73
N SER A 407 67.25 -7.97 23.25
CA SER A 407 67.75 -6.82 24.01
C SER A 407 68.53 -7.28 25.24
N ASN A 408 67.97 -8.21 26.02
CA ASN A 408 68.63 -8.74 27.21
C ASN A 408 69.95 -9.47 26.84
N GLN A 409 69.98 -10.22 25.74
CA GLN A 409 71.19 -10.87 25.24
C GLN A 409 72.24 -9.85 24.75
N SER A 410 71.80 -8.78 24.09
CA SER A 410 72.68 -7.68 23.65
C SER A 410 73.32 -6.98 24.85
N ASP A 411 72.55 -6.72 25.90
CA ASP A 411 73.07 -6.16 27.16
C ASP A 411 74.09 -7.09 27.82
N GLU A 412 73.84 -8.40 27.79
CA GLU A 412 74.76 -9.40 28.31
C GLU A 412 76.06 -9.48 27.50
N ILE A 413 75.98 -9.44 26.16
CA ILE A 413 77.15 -9.35 25.27
C ILE A 413 77.93 -8.06 25.55
N SER A 414 77.25 -6.94 25.78
CA SER A 414 77.88 -5.67 26.13
C SER A 414 78.65 -5.77 27.47
N LYS A 415 78.04 -6.39 28.49
CA LYS A 415 78.73 -6.69 29.77
C LYS A 415 79.93 -7.60 29.56
N GLN A 416 79.80 -8.65 28.77
CA GLN A 416 80.93 -9.53 28.42
C GLN A 416 82.02 -8.78 27.66
N GLY A 417 81.67 -7.85 26.77
CA GLY A 417 82.61 -6.98 26.07
C GLY A 417 83.32 -5.99 26.99
N ILE A 418 82.67 -5.52 28.07
CA ILE A 418 83.32 -4.74 29.13
C ILE A 418 84.32 -5.63 29.89
N ILE A 419 83.91 -6.82 30.31
CA ILE A 419 84.78 -7.77 31.01
C ILE A 419 86.00 -8.13 30.15
N HIS A 420 85.81 -8.43 28.86
CA HIS A 420 86.89 -8.74 27.94
C HIS A 420 87.85 -7.55 27.77
N ARG A 421 87.35 -6.31 27.71
CA ARG A 421 88.20 -5.11 27.68
C ARG A 421 89.01 -4.95 28.96
N THR A 422 88.41 -5.21 30.12
CA THR A 422 89.13 -5.20 31.40
C THR A 422 90.22 -6.27 31.44
N LEU A 423 89.93 -7.49 30.97
CA LEU A 423 90.91 -8.58 30.88
C LEU A 423 92.04 -8.28 29.87
N ILE A 424 91.74 -7.62 28.74
CA ILE A 424 92.79 -7.14 27.83
C ILE A 424 93.68 -6.13 28.56
N LYS A 425 93.07 -5.18 29.27
CA LYS A 425 93.81 -4.16 30.01
C LYS A 425 94.68 -4.78 31.11
N GLU A 426 94.15 -5.73 31.86
CA GLU A 426 94.94 -6.51 32.84
C GLU A 426 96.08 -7.28 32.17
N LYS A 427 95.84 -7.89 31.01
CA LYS A 427 96.90 -8.54 30.23
C LYS A 427 97.97 -7.55 29.78
N GLU A 428 97.59 -6.35 29.34
CA GLU A 428 98.52 -5.27 28.96
C GLU A 428 99.31 -4.76 30.16
N ASP A 429 98.65 -4.58 31.31
CA ASP A 429 99.29 -4.19 32.58
C ASP A 429 100.27 -5.28 33.03
N LEU A 430 99.90 -6.55 32.94
CA LEU A 430 100.77 -7.69 33.22
C LEU A 430 101.93 -7.81 32.23
N LEU A 431 101.72 -7.52 30.93
CA LEU A 431 102.79 -7.45 29.94
C LEU A 431 103.75 -6.30 30.23
N THR A 432 103.22 -5.17 30.67
CA THR A 432 104.02 -4.01 31.06
C THR A 432 104.84 -4.32 32.31
N GLU A 433 104.26 -5.02 33.28
CA GLU A 433 104.96 -5.47 34.48
C GLU A 433 105.99 -6.56 34.17
N LEU A 434 105.68 -7.49 33.25
CA LEU A 434 106.63 -8.47 32.74
C LEU A 434 107.81 -7.80 32.04
N HIS A 435 107.56 -6.78 31.20
CA HIS A 435 108.62 -5.99 30.57
C HIS A 435 109.43 -5.20 31.60
N LYS A 436 108.80 -4.65 32.65
CA LYS A 436 109.53 -4.01 33.76
C LYS A 436 110.39 -5.02 34.52
N GLN A 437 109.87 -6.22 34.79
CA GLN A 437 110.65 -7.29 35.40
C GLN A 437 111.78 -7.75 34.49
N GLN A 438 111.55 -7.89 33.19
CA GLN A 438 112.60 -8.20 32.21
C GLN A 438 113.66 -7.11 32.18
N ALA A 439 113.28 -5.84 32.13
CA ALA A 439 114.22 -4.71 32.22
C ALA A 439 114.97 -4.69 33.56
N ALA A 440 114.30 -5.00 34.67
CA ALA A 440 114.95 -5.11 35.98
C ALA A 440 115.90 -6.31 36.04
N THR A 441 115.57 -7.41 35.36
CA THR A 441 116.40 -8.62 35.25
C THR A 441 117.58 -8.36 34.32
N GLU A 442 117.39 -7.64 33.22
CA GLU A 442 118.46 -7.18 32.34
C GLU A 442 119.38 -6.19 33.06
N LEU A 443 118.84 -5.28 33.87
CA LEU A 443 119.63 -4.39 34.73
C LEU A 443 120.37 -5.17 35.82
N ALA A 444 119.76 -6.20 36.41
CA ALA A 444 120.41 -7.08 37.37
C ALA A 444 121.52 -7.90 36.69
N ASN A 445 121.27 -8.43 35.49
CA ASN A 445 122.24 -9.15 34.69
C ASN A 445 123.36 -8.22 34.19
N SER A 446 123.07 -6.96 33.86
CA SER A 446 124.10 -5.97 33.53
C SER A 446 124.93 -5.61 34.76
N LYS A 447 124.32 -5.51 35.95
CA LYS A 447 125.03 -5.32 37.22
C LYS A 447 125.89 -6.54 37.58
N VAL A 448 125.42 -7.76 37.34
CA VAL A 448 126.20 -9.00 37.53
C VAL A 448 127.36 -9.06 36.53
N LYS A 449 127.12 -8.71 35.26
CA LYS A 449 128.16 -8.65 34.22
C LYS A 449 129.20 -7.55 34.50
N ILE A 450 128.77 -6.39 34.98
CA ILE A 450 129.65 -5.30 35.46
C ILE A 450 130.40 -5.74 36.72
N ALA A 451 129.79 -6.51 37.63
CA ALA A 451 130.47 -7.05 38.81
C ALA A 451 131.51 -8.14 38.43
N GLU A 452 131.23 -8.99 37.45
CA GLU A 452 132.12 -10.02 36.92
C GLU A 452 133.28 -9.41 36.08
N GLU A 453 133.02 -8.35 35.32
CA GLU A 453 134.04 -7.57 34.60
C GLU A 453 134.88 -6.72 35.58
N ASN A 454 134.28 -6.15 36.64
CA ASN A 454 135.01 -5.45 37.70
C ASN A 454 135.85 -6.41 38.55
N GLN A 455 135.43 -7.66 38.76
CA GLN A 455 136.24 -8.67 39.46
C GLN A 455 137.47 -9.11 38.63
N ARG A 456 137.37 -9.16 37.29
CA ARG A 456 138.50 -9.40 36.37
C ARG A 456 139.38 -8.18 36.10
N SER A 457 138.83 -6.97 36.25
CA SER A 457 139.54 -5.70 36.14
C SER A 457 140.31 -5.35 37.42
N VAL A 458 139.76 -5.68 38.60
CA VAL A 458 140.39 -5.44 39.92
C VAL A 458 141.57 -6.40 40.18
N GLU A 459 141.62 -7.59 39.57
CA GLU A 459 142.80 -8.46 39.61
C GLU A 459 143.96 -7.99 38.69
N ASN A 460 143.68 -7.19 37.66
CA ASN A 460 144.69 -6.70 36.71
C ASN A 460 145.09 -5.23 36.91
N GLN A 461 144.27 -4.41 37.59
CA GLN A 461 144.55 -2.99 37.86
C GLN A 461 145.19 -2.72 39.25
N LEU A 462 145.45 -3.77 40.04
CA LEU A 462 146.18 -3.69 41.32
C LEU A 462 147.71 -3.55 41.14
N LYS A 463 148.25 -3.65 39.91
CA LYS A 463 149.70 -3.50 39.62
C LYS A 463 150.10 -2.16 38.99
N ASP A 464 149.23 -1.50 38.22
CA ASP A 464 149.66 -0.38 37.37
C ASP A 464 149.08 1.00 37.72
N THR A 465 148.15 1.07 38.68
CA THR A 465 147.53 2.35 39.10
C THR A 465 147.88 2.75 40.54
N GLN A 466 149.07 2.36 41.00
CA GLN A 466 149.68 2.78 42.26
C GLN A 466 150.52 4.08 42.13
N ILE A 467 150.51 4.74 40.97
CA ILE A 467 151.44 5.87 40.68
C ILE A 467 150.75 7.18 40.23
N GLN A 468 149.46 7.22 39.91
CA GLN A 468 148.88 8.46 39.35
C GLN A 468 147.55 8.90 39.99
N LEU A 469 147.61 10.08 40.61
CA LEU A 469 146.49 10.91 41.06
C LEU A 469 145.97 10.69 42.48
N LYS A 470 146.94 10.75 43.38
CA LYS A 470 146.89 11.58 44.59
C LYS A 470 146.65 13.07 44.25
N LYS A 471 145.44 13.47 43.82
CA LYS A 471 144.99 14.88 43.80
C LYS A 471 143.47 14.97 43.61
N THR A 472 142.85 15.67 44.56
CA THR A 472 141.47 16.22 44.58
C THR A 472 140.35 15.19 44.68
N MET A 473 140.02 14.71 45.88
CA MET A 473 139.22 15.38 46.93
C MET A 473 137.83 15.82 46.47
N ASP A 474 136.85 15.11 47.03
CA ASP A 474 135.46 15.44 47.29
C ASP A 474 135.20 16.93 47.59
N SER A 475 133.99 17.42 47.27
CA SER A 475 132.96 17.57 48.31
C SER A 475 131.71 18.42 47.94
N PHE A 476 130.56 18.00 48.52
CA PHE A 476 129.31 18.71 48.86
C PHE A 476 128.45 19.35 47.73
N GLY A 477 127.13 19.50 47.82
CA GLY A 477 126.15 19.38 48.89
C GLY A 477 124.84 20.09 48.45
N THR A 478 123.73 19.74 49.09
CA THR A 478 122.33 20.13 48.81
C THR A 478 122.04 21.64 48.79
N GLY A 479 121.18 22.09 47.86
CA GLY A 479 120.59 23.43 47.86
C GLY A 479 119.48 23.58 46.81
N GLU A 480 118.31 24.03 47.26
CA GLU A 480 117.13 24.35 46.47
C GLU A 480 117.44 25.26 45.28
N THR A 481 117.14 24.79 44.08
CA THR A 481 116.79 25.60 42.91
C THR A 481 116.31 24.62 41.83
N ILE A 482 115.23 24.94 41.12
CA ILE A 482 115.04 24.33 39.81
C ILE A 482 116.29 24.72 38.99
N PRO A 483 117.05 23.76 38.44
CA PRO A 483 118.21 24.07 37.64
C PRO A 483 117.80 25.05 36.54
N ALA A 484 118.60 26.09 36.30
CA ALA A 484 118.36 27.07 35.23
C ALA A 484 118.16 26.42 33.84
N GLY A 485 118.47 25.13 33.69
CA GLY A 485 118.20 24.30 32.52
C GLY A 485 116.76 23.81 32.32
N VAL A 486 115.85 23.87 33.30
CA VAL A 486 114.45 23.38 33.09
C VAL A 486 113.66 24.28 32.12
N PHE A 487 114.03 25.57 32.02
CA PHE A 487 113.49 26.48 31.01
C PHE A 487 114.30 26.47 29.70
N VAL A 488 115.32 25.62 29.60
CA VAL A 488 116.11 25.37 28.38
C VAL A 488 115.63 24.05 27.78
N ASN A 489 114.38 24.05 27.31
CA ASN A 489 113.91 22.99 26.44
C ASN A 489 114.34 23.32 25.01
N ALA A 490 115.00 22.38 24.32
CA ALA A 490 115.48 22.54 22.94
C ALA A 490 114.35 22.87 21.94
N GLU A 491 113.10 22.62 22.32
CA GLU A 491 111.91 22.93 21.52
C GLU A 491 111.49 24.42 21.58
N PHE A 492 111.93 25.19 22.58
CA PHE A 492 111.66 26.63 22.60
C PHE A 492 112.69 27.41 21.75
N PRO A 493 112.29 28.47 21.01
CA PRO A 493 113.22 29.34 20.30
C PRO A 493 114.24 30.00 21.25
N ARG A 494 115.49 30.16 20.81
CA ARG A 494 116.59 30.67 21.66
C ARG A 494 116.27 32.02 22.30
N GLU A 495 115.51 32.87 21.62
CA GLU A 495 115.09 34.18 22.12
C GLU A 495 114.12 34.05 23.30
N LEU A 496 113.15 33.13 23.21
CA LEU A 496 112.20 32.83 24.28
C LEU A 496 112.89 32.13 25.46
N GLN A 497 113.85 31.23 25.18
CA GLN A 497 114.68 30.60 26.21
C GLN A 497 115.49 31.64 27.00
N ASN A 498 116.01 32.69 26.35
CA ASN A 498 116.78 33.74 27.03
C ASN A 498 115.90 34.57 27.97
N VAL A 499 114.68 34.93 27.56
CA VAL A 499 113.73 35.69 28.41
C VAL A 499 113.20 34.82 29.56
N LEU A 500 112.91 33.54 29.32
CA LEU A 500 112.50 32.60 30.38
C LEU A 500 113.64 32.30 31.36
N ARG A 501 114.89 32.33 30.90
CA ARG A 501 116.07 32.22 31.75
C ARG A 501 116.21 33.41 32.69
N GLU A 502 115.85 34.62 32.27
CA GLU A 502 115.83 35.80 33.15
C GLU A 502 114.78 35.68 34.26
N VAL A 503 113.59 35.13 33.96
CA VAL A 503 112.54 34.84 34.97
C VAL A 503 112.99 33.74 35.94
N GLY A 504 113.65 32.70 35.44
CA GLY A 504 114.25 31.63 36.24
C GLY A 504 115.32 32.15 37.21
N ASN A 505 116.18 33.05 36.73
CA ASN A 505 117.30 33.64 37.48
C ASN A 505 116.91 34.77 38.43
N ASN A 506 115.66 35.25 38.41
CA ASN A 506 115.23 36.35 39.25
C ASN A 506 115.03 35.87 40.71
N GLY A 507 115.95 36.19 41.62
CA GLY A 507 115.98 35.65 42.99
C GLY A 507 114.89 36.18 43.94
N THR A 508 114.11 37.17 43.52
CA THR A 508 113.16 37.91 44.37
C THR A 508 111.71 37.40 44.33
N CYS A 509 111.37 36.53 43.38
CA CYS A 509 110.01 36.00 43.18
C CYS A 509 109.88 34.54 43.66
N ASN A 510 108.75 34.18 44.26
CA ASN A 510 108.47 32.80 44.64
C ASN A 510 108.12 31.93 43.41
N LEU A 511 108.16 30.61 43.56
CA LEU A 511 107.98 29.66 42.46
C LEU A 511 106.67 29.83 41.68
N ALA A 512 105.57 30.15 42.38
CA ALA A 512 104.26 30.35 41.75
C ALA A 512 104.23 31.61 40.88
N THR A 513 104.84 32.71 41.35
CA THR A 513 104.98 33.94 40.58
C THR A 513 105.88 33.73 39.37
N LYS A 514 106.99 32.99 39.52
CA LYS A 514 107.89 32.64 38.40
C LYS A 514 107.20 31.82 37.31
N LEU A 515 106.36 30.85 37.68
CA LEU A 515 105.61 30.06 36.71
C LEU A 515 104.53 30.89 36.01
N SER A 516 103.82 31.75 36.75
CA SER A 516 102.81 32.66 36.18
C SER A 516 103.43 33.66 35.19
N ASP A 517 104.57 34.26 35.55
CA ASP A 517 105.29 35.18 34.68
C ASP A 517 105.88 34.45 33.47
N ALA A 518 106.42 33.23 33.65
CA ALA A 518 106.89 32.39 32.55
C ALA A 518 105.76 32.06 31.56
N PHE A 519 104.57 31.65 32.03
CA PHE A 519 103.43 31.38 31.15
C PHE A 519 102.88 32.65 30.47
N SER A 520 102.88 33.79 31.18
CA SER A 520 102.49 35.09 30.62
C SER A 520 103.47 35.54 29.52
N ILE A 521 104.77 35.34 29.73
CA ILE A 521 105.83 35.61 28.77
C ILE A 521 105.72 34.68 27.56
N ILE A 522 105.50 33.37 27.77
CA ILE A 522 105.27 32.41 26.68
C ILE A 522 104.04 32.82 25.86
N SER A 523 102.93 33.14 26.52
CA SER A 523 101.68 33.54 25.86
C SER A 523 101.83 34.85 25.07
N LYS A 524 102.46 35.87 25.66
CA LYS A 524 102.76 37.15 24.97
C LYS A 524 103.75 36.97 23.82
N TRP A 525 104.75 36.11 23.99
CA TRP A 525 105.75 35.85 22.96
C TRP A 525 105.13 35.15 21.76
N TYR A 526 104.31 34.12 21.97
CA TYR A 526 103.62 33.45 20.85
C TYR A 526 102.54 34.33 20.22
N ARG A 527 101.80 35.15 20.99
CA ARG A 527 100.89 36.16 20.39
C ARG A 527 101.64 37.19 19.55
N SER A 528 102.69 37.79 20.12
CA SER A 528 103.53 38.75 19.38
C SER A 528 104.22 38.11 18.18
N ARG A 529 104.64 36.84 18.27
CA ARG A 529 105.21 36.10 17.13
C ARG A 529 104.14 35.79 16.08
N CYS A 530 102.91 35.46 16.45
CA CYS A 530 101.80 35.30 15.53
C CYS A 530 101.46 36.63 14.84
N ASP A 531 101.33 37.73 15.58
CA ASP A 531 101.05 39.06 15.01
C ASP A 531 102.19 39.52 14.08
N ARG A 532 103.43 39.22 14.45
CA ARG A 532 104.60 39.53 13.61
C ARG A 532 104.71 38.61 12.41
N LEU A 533 104.37 37.33 12.53
CA LEU A 533 104.27 36.39 11.40
C LEU A 533 103.11 36.75 10.47
N GLU A 534 102.01 37.28 10.99
CA GLU A 534 100.87 37.73 10.20
C GLU A 534 101.18 39.05 9.49
N SER A 535 101.90 39.96 10.14
CA SER A 535 102.45 41.16 9.50
C SER A 535 103.57 40.83 8.48
N GLU A 536 104.50 39.93 8.79
CA GLU A 536 105.51 39.39 7.88
C GLU A 536 104.83 38.67 6.71
N PHE A 537 103.78 37.87 6.95
CA PHE A 537 103.00 37.20 5.92
C PHE A 537 102.27 38.20 5.02
N ASN A 538 101.66 39.24 5.58
CA ASN A 538 100.96 40.25 4.78
C ASN A 538 101.94 41.12 3.99
N THR A 539 103.10 41.46 4.57
CA THR A 539 104.18 42.16 3.86
C THR A 539 104.78 41.28 2.78
N GLU A 540 104.96 39.98 3.05
CA GLU A 540 105.50 39.04 2.08
C GLU A 540 104.47 38.65 1.02
N HIS A 541 103.18 38.71 1.33
CA HIS A 541 102.10 38.58 0.36
C HIS A 541 102.04 39.82 -0.54
N GLN A 542 102.23 41.02 0.01
CA GLN A 542 102.37 42.25 -0.79
C GLN A 542 103.66 42.23 -1.62
N ASN A 543 104.78 41.77 -1.07
CA ASN A 543 106.04 41.58 -1.79
C ASN A 543 105.89 40.52 -2.89
N LEU A 544 105.23 39.39 -2.63
CA LEU A 544 104.93 38.37 -3.64
C LEU A 544 104.00 38.90 -4.72
N THR A 545 103.05 39.76 -4.37
CA THR A 545 102.16 40.41 -5.35
C THR A 545 102.95 41.42 -6.20
N LEU A 546 103.86 42.18 -5.60
CA LEU A 546 104.76 43.08 -6.32
C LEU A 546 105.76 42.30 -7.18
N LEU A 547 106.36 41.23 -6.66
CA LEU A 547 107.30 40.36 -7.36
C LEU A 547 106.60 39.63 -8.51
N ARG A 548 105.33 39.24 -8.34
CA ARG A 548 104.50 38.68 -9.41
C ARG A 548 104.25 39.71 -10.50
N SER A 549 103.95 40.96 -10.14
CA SER A 549 103.84 42.04 -11.13
C SER A 549 105.18 42.34 -11.84
N GLN A 550 106.31 42.23 -11.14
CA GLN A 550 107.65 42.39 -11.72
C GLN A 550 108.03 41.20 -12.61
N ILE A 551 107.65 39.98 -12.23
CA ILE A 551 107.79 38.77 -13.04
C ILE A 551 106.97 38.93 -14.32
N ASP A 552 105.72 39.36 -14.23
CA ASP A 552 104.87 39.57 -15.40
C ASP A 552 105.49 40.64 -16.33
N THR A 553 106.06 41.71 -15.76
CA THR A 553 106.79 42.73 -16.53
C THR A 553 108.09 42.19 -17.15
N LEU A 554 108.81 41.31 -16.45
CA LEU A 554 110.03 40.65 -16.96
C LEU A 554 109.70 39.65 -18.06
N LEU A 555 108.63 38.87 -17.93
CA LEU A 555 108.16 37.93 -18.96
C LEU A 555 107.70 38.69 -20.21
N GLU A 556 107.01 39.82 -20.04
CA GLU A 556 106.66 40.73 -21.13
C GLU A 556 107.91 41.33 -21.81
N PHE A 557 108.95 41.66 -21.03
CA PHE A 557 110.23 42.14 -21.55
C PHE A 557 111.01 41.05 -22.31
N LEU A 558 111.06 39.82 -21.78
CA LEU A 558 111.71 38.67 -22.45
C LEU A 558 111.01 38.29 -23.75
N ARG A 559 109.66 38.35 -23.79
CA ARG A 559 108.87 38.21 -25.02
C ARG A 559 109.25 39.24 -26.09
N LYS A 560 109.63 40.46 -25.69
CA LYS A 560 110.06 41.53 -26.61
C LYS A 560 111.52 41.42 -27.05
N LEU A 561 112.42 40.93 -26.19
CA LEU A 561 113.86 40.91 -26.45
C LEU A 561 114.29 39.78 -27.38
N VAL A 562 113.59 38.64 -27.34
CA VAL A 562 113.92 37.47 -28.16
C VAL A 562 112.63 36.90 -28.80
N PRO A 563 112.00 37.64 -29.72
CA PRO A 563 110.69 37.25 -30.28
C PRO A 563 110.74 35.97 -31.12
N GLU A 564 111.92 35.55 -31.55
CA GLU A 564 112.11 34.36 -32.41
C GLU A 564 112.13 33.04 -31.61
N VAL A 565 112.29 33.10 -30.28
CA VAL A 565 112.31 31.90 -29.43
C VAL A 565 110.87 31.51 -29.11
N ARG A 566 110.37 30.46 -29.78
CA ARG A 566 109.01 29.92 -29.62
C ARG A 566 108.86 29.10 -28.34
N ILE A 567 109.05 29.74 -27.19
CA ILE A 567 108.88 29.12 -25.87
C ILE A 567 107.76 29.85 -25.13
N ASN A 568 106.97 29.11 -24.35
CA ASN A 568 106.03 29.73 -23.43
C ASN A 568 106.79 30.27 -22.21
N PHE A 569 107.04 31.58 -22.21
CA PHE A 569 107.78 32.27 -21.18
C PHE A 569 107.16 32.11 -19.77
N ASP A 570 105.86 31.86 -19.67
CA ASP A 570 105.18 31.65 -18.38
C ASP A 570 105.60 30.34 -17.69
N LEU A 571 106.12 29.37 -18.46
CA LEU A 571 106.60 28.07 -17.95
C LEU A 571 108.09 28.08 -17.53
N ILE A 572 108.82 29.17 -17.76
CA ILE A 572 110.25 29.30 -17.38
C ILE A 572 110.43 29.21 -15.85
N LEU A 573 109.43 29.60 -15.07
CA LEU A 573 109.55 29.59 -13.61
C LEU A 573 109.28 28.21 -12.99
N THR A 574 108.53 27.36 -13.67
CA THR A 574 108.01 26.11 -13.10
C THR A 574 108.55 24.86 -13.78
N ASP A 575 108.84 24.90 -15.08
CA ASP A 575 109.28 23.75 -15.84
C ASP A 575 110.78 23.80 -16.14
N GLU A 576 111.49 22.79 -15.63
CA GLU A 576 112.94 22.64 -15.81
C GLU A 576 113.31 22.36 -17.26
N SER A 577 112.43 21.68 -18.02
CA SER A 577 112.67 21.43 -19.44
C SER A 577 112.63 22.73 -20.26
N THR A 578 111.67 23.60 -19.93
CA THR A 578 111.53 24.93 -20.53
C THR A 578 112.70 25.86 -20.13
N ARG A 579 113.20 25.78 -18.89
CA ARG A 579 114.44 26.47 -18.48
C ARG A 579 115.66 25.97 -19.22
N ASN A 580 115.77 24.66 -19.43
CA ASN A 580 116.88 24.07 -20.15
C ASN A 580 116.84 24.46 -21.63
N LEU A 581 115.66 24.50 -22.27
CA LEU A 581 115.50 25.02 -23.64
C LEU A 581 115.86 26.51 -23.77
N PHE A 582 115.46 27.34 -22.80
CA PHE A 582 115.84 28.75 -22.77
C PHE A 582 117.35 28.93 -22.48
N GLY A 583 117.90 28.11 -21.58
CA GLY A 583 119.33 28.06 -21.24
C GLY A 583 120.20 27.58 -22.40
N GLU A 584 119.74 26.56 -23.15
CA GLU A 584 120.35 26.06 -24.39
C GLU A 584 120.32 27.13 -25.47
N SER A 585 119.22 27.86 -25.63
CA SER A 585 119.12 28.98 -26.58
C SER A 585 120.09 30.12 -26.24
N ILE A 586 120.31 30.41 -24.95
CA ILE A 586 121.29 31.41 -24.49
C ILE A 586 122.73 30.90 -24.62
N THR A 587 123.00 29.62 -24.32
CA THR A 587 124.34 29.03 -24.50
C THR A 587 124.72 28.94 -25.98
N HIS A 588 123.76 28.63 -26.86
CA HIS A 588 124.00 28.64 -28.31
C HIS A 588 124.34 30.05 -28.85
N LEU A 589 123.73 31.10 -28.28
CA LEU A 589 124.09 32.50 -28.58
C LEU A 589 125.48 32.88 -28.04
N ARG A 590 125.88 32.33 -26.88
CA ARG A 590 127.19 32.55 -26.27
C ARG A 590 128.32 31.78 -26.99
N ASP A 591 128.03 30.58 -27.47
CA ASP A 591 128.97 29.72 -28.19
C ASP A 591 129.23 30.22 -29.62
N LEU A 592 128.23 30.86 -30.26
CA LEU A 592 128.44 31.59 -31.51
C LEU A 592 129.36 32.81 -31.35
N ALA A 593 129.33 33.48 -30.18
CA ALA A 593 130.26 34.57 -29.88
C ALA A 593 131.69 34.06 -29.58
N ALA A 594 131.83 32.87 -28.96
CA ALA A 594 133.12 32.27 -28.64
C ALA A 594 133.80 31.56 -29.84
N ALA A 595 133.03 30.97 -30.76
CA ALA A 595 133.55 30.31 -31.96
C ALA A 595 134.21 31.30 -32.94
N LYS A 596 133.74 32.56 -32.96
CA LYS A 596 134.34 33.63 -33.77
C LYS A 596 135.75 34.00 -33.30
N ALA A 597 136.00 34.05 -31.99
CA ALA A 597 137.31 34.40 -31.43
C ALA A 597 138.38 33.29 -31.57
N ARG A 598 137.97 32.03 -31.76
CA ARG A 598 138.87 30.86 -31.88
C ARG A 598 139.44 30.68 -33.30
N ILE A 599 138.68 31.04 -34.33
CA ILE A 599 139.08 30.90 -35.74
C ILE A 599 140.14 31.96 -36.12
N ASP A 600 140.06 33.17 -35.54
CA ASP A 600 141.02 34.25 -35.79
C ASP A 600 142.41 33.97 -35.16
N SER A 601 142.49 33.13 -34.12
CA SER A 601 143.74 32.75 -33.44
C SER A 601 144.51 31.64 -34.17
N GLN A 602 143.83 30.68 -34.80
CA GLN A 602 144.46 29.47 -35.38
C GLN A 602 145.10 29.70 -36.76
N LEU A 603 144.74 30.79 -37.45
CA LEU A 603 145.39 31.22 -38.70
C LEU A 603 146.74 31.92 -38.47
N SER A 604 146.95 32.49 -37.27
CA SER A 604 148.22 33.13 -36.87
C SER A 604 149.29 32.08 -36.53
N ASP A 605 148.90 30.99 -35.87
CA ASP A 605 149.83 29.98 -35.32
C ASP A 605 150.45 29.05 -36.39
N VAL A 606 149.78 28.85 -37.54
CA VAL A 606 150.30 28.02 -38.65
C VAL A 606 151.45 28.71 -39.39
N CYS A 607 151.45 30.05 -39.42
CA CYS A 607 152.57 30.83 -39.96
C CYS A 607 153.80 30.81 -39.03
N GLU A 608 153.58 30.65 -37.72
CA GLU A 608 154.63 30.64 -36.70
C GLU A 608 155.22 29.22 -36.48
N ALA A 609 154.41 28.16 -36.66
CA ALA A 609 154.80 26.76 -36.45
C ALA A 609 155.76 26.20 -37.53
N CYS A 610 155.77 26.75 -38.75
CA CYS A 610 156.66 26.25 -39.79
C CYS A 610 158.10 26.81 -39.68
N ARG A 611 158.37 27.83 -38.84
CA ARG A 611 159.71 28.40 -38.53
C ARG A 611 160.73 28.43 -39.68
N CYS A 612 160.28 28.65 -40.93
CA CYS A 612 161.14 28.71 -42.10
C CYS A 612 161.26 30.18 -42.51
N LYS A 613 162.48 30.70 -42.53
CA LYS A 613 162.77 32.11 -42.85
C LYS A 613 162.99 32.36 -44.35
N GLU A 614 163.20 31.31 -45.15
CA GLU A 614 163.36 31.42 -46.61
C GLU A 614 162.70 30.24 -47.35
N LEU A 615 162.18 30.53 -48.55
CA LEU A 615 161.36 29.63 -49.37
C LEU A 615 162.16 28.47 -49.99
N SER A 616 163.50 28.48 -49.91
CA SER A 616 164.38 27.47 -50.53
C SER A 616 164.43 26.14 -49.78
N ASP A 617 164.27 26.16 -48.45
CA ASP A 617 164.42 24.97 -47.60
C ASP A 617 163.09 24.19 -47.41
N LEU A 618 161.99 24.77 -47.87
CA LEU A 618 160.68 24.11 -47.96
C LEU A 618 160.70 22.93 -48.94
N LYS A 619 161.58 22.99 -49.95
CA LYS A 619 161.60 22.03 -51.08
C LYS A 619 162.07 20.64 -50.66
N GLU A 620 162.97 20.55 -49.70
CA GLU A 620 163.57 19.27 -49.28
C GLU A 620 162.73 18.55 -48.20
N ALA A 621 162.01 19.32 -47.37
CA ALA A 621 160.94 18.82 -46.50
C ALA A 621 159.72 18.33 -47.31
N ILE A 622 159.35 19.06 -48.37
CA ILE A 622 158.30 18.63 -49.31
C ILE A 622 158.69 17.32 -50.01
N PHE A 623 159.96 17.10 -50.38
CA PHE A 623 160.38 15.87 -51.06
C PHE A 623 160.29 14.60 -50.19
N ARG A 624 160.51 14.72 -48.87
CA ARG A 624 160.22 13.62 -47.92
C ARG A 624 158.70 13.37 -47.79
N ASN A 625 157.91 14.44 -47.77
CA ASN A 625 156.44 14.35 -47.72
C ASN A 625 155.84 13.79 -49.03
N VAL A 626 156.46 13.99 -50.20
CA VAL A 626 155.99 13.44 -51.48
C VAL A 626 156.12 11.91 -51.55
N ARG A 627 157.13 11.30 -50.91
CA ARG A 627 157.24 9.84 -50.79
C ARG A 627 156.16 9.26 -49.87
N GLN A 628 155.89 9.88 -48.72
CA GLN A 628 154.74 9.49 -47.87
C GLN A 628 153.39 9.75 -48.55
N ALA A 629 153.27 10.82 -49.33
CA ALA A 629 152.06 11.15 -50.08
C ALA A 629 151.74 10.08 -51.15
N SER A 630 152.73 9.40 -51.72
CA SER A 630 152.48 8.32 -52.70
C SER A 630 151.86 7.06 -52.07
N ALA A 631 152.30 6.66 -50.87
CA ALA A 631 151.69 5.56 -50.10
C ALA A 631 150.32 5.96 -49.54
N LEU A 632 150.17 7.20 -49.07
CA LEU A 632 148.88 7.75 -48.66
C LEU A 632 147.91 7.86 -49.84
N LYS A 633 148.35 8.15 -51.07
CA LYS A 633 147.49 8.22 -52.27
C LYS A 633 146.85 6.88 -52.61
N GLN A 634 147.53 5.76 -52.35
CA GLN A 634 146.97 4.43 -52.55
C GLN A 634 145.93 4.09 -51.46
N ASN A 635 146.22 4.43 -50.19
CA ASN A 635 145.24 4.32 -49.09
C ASN A 635 144.04 5.26 -49.26
N VAL A 636 144.24 6.45 -49.80
CA VAL A 636 143.18 7.42 -50.13
C VAL A 636 142.26 6.87 -51.22
N LYS A 637 142.77 6.15 -52.23
CA LYS A 637 141.88 5.49 -53.21
C LYS A 637 141.01 4.40 -52.57
N THR A 638 141.58 3.58 -51.69
CA THR A 638 140.83 2.53 -50.98
C THR A 638 139.83 3.12 -49.98
N LEU A 639 140.21 4.20 -49.29
CA LEU A 639 139.33 4.95 -48.40
C LEU A 639 138.28 5.74 -49.16
N GLN A 640 138.57 6.27 -50.35
CA GLN A 640 137.57 6.92 -51.22
C GLN A 640 136.55 5.91 -51.73
N ALA A 641 136.95 4.68 -52.07
CA ALA A 641 136.01 3.62 -52.43
C ALA A 641 135.13 3.20 -51.23
N LYS A 642 135.72 3.09 -50.02
CA LYS A 642 134.97 2.81 -48.79
C LYS A 642 134.06 3.98 -48.39
N LEU A 643 134.52 5.23 -48.54
CA LEU A 643 133.77 6.44 -48.27
C LEU A 643 132.60 6.58 -49.25
N LYS A 644 132.79 6.28 -50.54
CA LYS A 644 131.72 6.30 -51.53
C LYS A 644 130.66 5.23 -51.26
N LYS A 645 131.07 4.03 -50.82
CA LYS A 645 130.15 2.99 -50.32
C LYS A 645 129.44 3.41 -49.02
N ALA A 646 130.15 4.03 -48.07
CA ALA A 646 129.56 4.52 -46.84
C ALA A 646 128.59 5.69 -47.09
N GLN A 647 128.89 6.58 -48.04
CA GLN A 647 128.03 7.67 -48.48
C GLN A 647 126.80 7.16 -49.23
N GLN A 648 126.94 6.13 -50.09
CA GLN A 648 125.79 5.47 -50.70
C GLN A 648 124.91 4.77 -49.65
N ASN A 649 125.51 4.06 -48.68
CA ASN A 649 124.77 3.44 -47.60
C ASN A 649 124.11 4.48 -46.68
N ALA A 650 124.78 5.59 -46.37
CA ALA A 650 124.22 6.68 -45.60
C ALA A 650 123.08 7.38 -46.36
N ALA A 651 123.20 7.58 -47.67
CA ALA A 651 122.13 8.14 -48.50
C ALA A 651 120.92 7.19 -48.60
N LEU A 652 121.15 5.87 -48.68
CA LEU A 652 120.08 4.87 -48.62
C LEU A 652 119.41 4.87 -47.24
N LYS A 653 120.20 4.90 -46.15
CA LYS A 653 119.68 4.95 -44.77
C LYS A 653 118.90 6.25 -44.52
N GLN A 654 119.40 7.38 -45.02
CA GLN A 654 118.74 8.67 -44.96
C GLN A 654 117.40 8.61 -45.70
N LYS A 655 117.38 8.00 -46.89
CA LYS A 655 116.13 7.83 -47.66
C LYS A 655 115.14 6.88 -47.00
N GLU A 656 115.61 5.83 -46.33
CA GLU A 656 114.79 4.95 -45.49
C GLU A 656 114.21 5.71 -44.28
N LEU A 657 115.03 6.52 -43.60
CA LEU A 657 114.61 7.38 -42.50
C LEU A 657 113.61 8.45 -42.95
N ASP A 658 113.84 9.11 -44.08
CA ASP A 658 112.93 10.10 -44.65
C ASP A 658 111.59 9.46 -45.07
N ASN A 659 111.64 8.23 -45.60
CA ASN A 659 110.42 7.48 -45.93
C ASN A 659 109.67 7.03 -44.65
N ALA A 660 110.39 6.62 -43.60
CA ALA A 660 109.79 6.28 -42.32
C ALA A 660 109.19 7.51 -41.64
N LEU A 661 109.87 8.66 -41.68
CA LEU A 661 109.36 9.95 -41.21
C LEU A 661 108.10 10.33 -41.95
N LYS A 662 108.09 10.28 -43.28
CA LYS A 662 106.86 10.54 -44.07
C LYS A 662 105.73 9.56 -43.75
N SER A 663 106.04 8.29 -43.51
CA SER A 663 105.04 7.30 -43.11
C SER A 663 104.48 7.63 -41.72
N MET A 664 105.32 8.05 -40.78
CA MET A 664 104.91 8.44 -39.44
C MET A 664 104.13 9.77 -39.43
N GLU A 665 104.52 10.73 -40.27
CA GLU A 665 103.78 11.99 -40.49
C GLU A 665 102.39 11.70 -41.06
N ASN A 666 102.28 10.83 -42.07
CA ASN A 666 100.99 10.43 -42.62
C ASN A 666 100.12 9.73 -41.56
N GLN A 667 100.71 8.85 -40.74
CA GLN A 667 99.97 8.21 -39.63
C GLN A 667 99.54 9.22 -38.57
N TYR A 668 100.39 10.19 -38.24
CA TYR A 668 100.06 11.27 -37.32
C TYR A 668 98.92 12.13 -37.87
N ASP A 669 98.94 12.47 -39.15
CA ASP A 669 97.88 13.23 -39.80
C ASP A 669 96.55 12.46 -39.81
N ASP A 670 96.58 11.14 -40.06
CA ASP A 670 95.38 10.31 -40.03
C ASP A 670 94.81 10.19 -38.61
N VAL A 671 95.67 10.02 -37.59
CA VAL A 671 95.24 10.02 -36.18
C VAL A 671 94.70 11.39 -35.80
N SER A 672 95.34 12.48 -36.20
CA SER A 672 94.89 13.85 -35.94
C SER A 672 93.52 14.13 -36.56
N ARG A 673 93.31 13.73 -37.81
CA ARG A 673 91.98 13.81 -38.47
C ARG A 673 90.94 12.98 -37.72
N THR A 674 91.30 11.79 -37.27
CA THR A 674 90.40 10.92 -36.51
C THR A 674 90.04 11.53 -35.15
N CYS A 675 90.99 12.14 -34.45
CA CYS A 675 90.74 12.86 -33.20
C CYS A 675 89.78 14.03 -33.41
N VAL A 676 89.96 14.83 -34.47
CA VAL A 676 89.05 15.93 -34.81
C VAL A 676 87.65 15.41 -35.15
N GLN A 677 87.54 14.31 -35.90
CA GLN A 677 86.24 13.68 -36.18
C GLN A 677 85.54 13.19 -34.91
N LEU A 678 86.29 12.57 -33.99
CA LEU A 678 85.75 12.11 -32.71
C LEU A 678 85.35 13.28 -31.80
N GLU A 679 86.08 14.39 -31.80
CA GLU A 679 85.70 15.60 -31.06
C GLU A 679 84.43 16.24 -31.62
N ASN A 680 84.30 16.30 -32.94
CA ASN A 680 83.08 16.78 -33.60
C ASN A 680 81.89 15.87 -33.26
N ASN A 681 82.05 14.54 -33.37
CA ASN A 681 81.00 13.59 -33.01
C ASN A 681 80.63 13.68 -31.52
N ARG A 682 81.61 13.88 -30.63
CA ARG A 682 81.37 14.10 -29.19
C ARG A 682 80.53 15.36 -28.99
N SER A 683 80.86 16.45 -29.68
CA SER A 683 80.10 17.70 -29.60
C SER A 683 78.68 17.53 -30.12
N GLU A 684 78.48 16.82 -31.24
CA GLU A 684 77.15 16.53 -31.79
C GLU A 684 76.30 15.69 -30.85
N LEU A 685 76.86 14.61 -30.30
CA LEU A 685 76.18 13.76 -29.33
C LEU A 685 75.84 14.53 -28.05
N GLN A 686 76.74 15.41 -27.59
CA GLN A 686 76.49 16.24 -26.42
C GLN A 686 75.36 17.26 -26.66
N ASN A 687 75.27 17.81 -27.87
CA ASN A 687 74.15 18.67 -28.27
C ASN A 687 72.83 17.88 -28.37
N GLN A 688 72.85 16.66 -28.92
CA GLN A 688 71.67 15.80 -28.99
C GLN A 688 71.17 15.40 -27.58
N ILE A 689 72.08 15.08 -26.66
CA ILE A 689 71.73 14.83 -25.25
C ILE A 689 71.06 16.05 -24.64
N GLY A 690 71.61 17.25 -24.85
CA GLY A 690 71.01 18.50 -24.36
C GLY A 690 69.60 18.75 -24.92
N MET A 691 69.36 18.46 -26.21
CA MET A 691 68.03 18.57 -26.81
C MET A 691 67.03 17.57 -26.23
N LEU A 692 67.45 16.30 -26.08
CA LEU A 692 66.60 15.24 -25.51
C LEU A 692 66.26 15.49 -24.04
N GLU A 693 67.21 16.04 -23.25
CA GLU A 693 66.95 16.46 -21.88
C GLU A 693 65.92 17.59 -21.81
N GLN A 694 65.98 18.54 -22.74
CA GLN A 694 65.02 19.63 -22.84
C GLN A 694 63.63 19.14 -23.27
N GLU A 695 63.55 18.19 -24.21
CA GLU A 695 62.28 17.55 -24.60
C GLU A 695 61.68 16.72 -23.47
N LYS A 696 62.49 15.93 -22.75
CA LYS A 696 62.06 15.18 -21.57
C LYS A 696 61.45 16.11 -20.51
N LEU A 697 62.04 17.28 -20.30
CA LEU A 697 61.50 18.28 -19.38
C LEU A 697 60.16 18.85 -19.88
N ARG A 698 60.03 19.14 -21.18
CA ARG A 698 58.76 19.58 -21.79
C ARG A 698 57.66 18.53 -21.65
N HIS A 699 57.95 17.27 -21.95
CA HIS A 699 56.99 16.17 -21.80
C HIS A 699 56.58 15.98 -20.35
N LYS A 700 57.52 16.08 -19.40
CA LYS A 700 57.20 16.02 -17.96
C LYS A 700 56.25 17.15 -17.56
N MET A 701 56.50 18.39 -17.99
CA MET A 701 55.61 19.52 -17.71
C MET A 701 54.22 19.36 -18.35
N GLN A 702 54.14 18.80 -19.56
CA GLN A 702 52.87 18.51 -20.22
C GLN A 702 52.08 17.41 -19.49
N LEU A 703 52.73 16.32 -19.09
CA LEU A 703 52.11 15.26 -18.30
C LEU A 703 51.59 15.80 -16.96
N GLU A 704 52.38 16.59 -16.25
CA GLU A 704 51.94 17.22 -15.00
C GLU A 704 50.76 18.19 -15.20
N LYS A 705 50.65 18.83 -16.36
CA LYS A 705 49.53 19.70 -16.71
C LYS A 705 48.27 18.88 -17.03
N ILE A 706 48.41 17.80 -17.81
CA ILE A 706 47.31 16.89 -18.15
C ILE A 706 46.78 16.22 -16.88
N SER A 707 47.65 15.63 -16.06
CA SER A 707 47.23 15.00 -14.79
C SER A 707 46.58 16.01 -13.84
N ARG A 708 47.07 17.25 -13.76
CA ARG A 708 46.40 18.31 -12.97
C ARG A 708 45.01 18.62 -13.50
N ASN A 709 44.84 18.72 -14.81
CA ASN A 709 43.55 19.00 -15.42
C ASN A 709 42.56 17.83 -15.23
N GLU A 710 43.02 16.58 -15.37
CA GLU A 710 42.19 15.39 -15.12
C GLU A 710 41.79 15.29 -13.66
N ILE A 711 42.72 15.52 -12.72
CA ILE A 711 42.41 15.54 -11.28
C ILE A 711 41.38 16.63 -10.97
N ASN A 712 41.52 17.82 -11.56
CA ASN A 712 40.55 18.90 -11.38
C ASN A 712 39.19 18.56 -12.00
N HIS A 713 39.16 17.96 -13.18
CA HIS A 713 37.92 17.56 -13.83
C HIS A 713 37.18 16.49 -13.03
N ILE A 714 37.89 15.47 -12.56
CA ILE A 714 37.35 14.43 -11.68
C ILE A 714 36.83 15.06 -10.38
N ARG A 715 37.58 16.00 -9.79
CA ARG A 715 37.15 16.73 -8.59
C ARG A 715 35.86 17.51 -8.82
N GLU A 716 35.75 18.24 -9.92
CA GLU A 716 34.53 18.98 -10.29
C GLU A 716 33.34 18.04 -10.51
N GLU A 717 33.54 16.87 -11.13
CA GLU A 717 32.47 15.87 -11.28
C GLU A 717 32.02 15.31 -9.93
N TYR A 718 32.96 15.00 -9.02
CA TYR A 718 32.62 14.54 -7.68
C TYR A 718 31.91 15.63 -6.87
N GLU A 719 32.35 16.88 -6.96
CA GLU A 719 31.67 18.01 -6.31
C GLU A 719 30.25 18.21 -6.85
N ARG A 720 30.03 18.06 -8.17
CA ARG A 720 28.67 18.08 -8.76
C ARG A 720 27.82 16.91 -8.28
N LYS A 721 28.35 15.68 -8.25
CA LYS A 721 27.64 14.50 -7.75
C LYS A 721 27.28 14.65 -6.27
N MET A 722 28.19 15.17 -5.46
CA MET A 722 27.94 15.46 -4.04
C MET A 722 26.85 16.52 -3.88
N ALA A 723 26.86 17.60 -4.67
CA ALA A 723 25.81 18.61 -4.64
C ALA A 723 24.43 18.05 -5.04
N LEU A 724 24.39 17.14 -6.04
CA LEU A 724 23.17 16.44 -6.45
C LEU A 724 22.62 15.54 -5.36
N ILE A 725 23.46 14.68 -4.77
CA ILE A 725 23.09 13.80 -3.65
C ILE A 725 22.62 14.63 -2.45
N GLN A 726 23.28 15.76 -2.18
CA GLN A 726 22.89 16.64 -1.08
C GLN A 726 21.54 17.31 -1.33
N LYS A 727 21.26 17.70 -2.58
CA LYS A 727 19.94 18.21 -2.99
C LYS A 727 18.86 17.12 -2.87
N GLU A 728 19.13 15.91 -3.36
CA GLU A 728 18.21 14.77 -3.22
C GLU A 728 17.93 14.45 -1.75
N ASN A 729 18.95 14.47 -0.89
CA ASN A 729 18.77 14.29 0.55
C ASN A 729 17.92 15.40 1.19
N THR A 730 18.09 16.66 0.76
CA THR A 730 17.22 17.74 1.24
C THR A 730 15.78 17.56 0.76
N ASP A 731 15.58 17.17 -0.50
CA ASP A 731 14.24 16.95 -1.07
C ASP A 731 13.54 15.76 -0.39
N LEU A 732 14.25 14.65 -0.16
CA LEU A 732 13.78 13.51 0.63
C LEU A 732 13.45 13.90 2.07
N HIS A 733 14.25 14.77 2.69
CA HIS A 733 13.99 15.27 4.05
C HIS A 733 12.72 16.13 4.11
N TYR A 734 12.49 16.99 3.10
CA TYR A 734 11.23 17.74 2.98
C TYR A 734 10.04 16.82 2.78
N GLN A 735 10.16 15.79 1.94
CA GLN A 735 9.09 14.78 1.74
C GLN A 735 8.81 14.01 3.03
N LEU A 736 9.84 13.58 3.76
CA LEU A 736 9.69 12.90 5.05
C LEU A 736 8.97 13.78 6.06
N THR A 737 9.34 15.07 6.16
CA THR A 737 8.68 16.02 7.06
C THR A 737 7.21 16.21 6.67
N SER A 738 6.91 16.37 5.38
CA SER A 738 5.53 16.49 4.90
C SER A 738 4.69 15.23 5.18
N ILE A 739 5.25 14.04 4.96
CA ILE A 739 4.58 12.78 5.29
C ILE A 739 4.35 12.67 6.81
N GLN A 740 5.28 13.13 7.63
CA GLN A 740 5.15 13.14 9.08
C GLN A 740 4.01 14.06 9.53
N GLU A 741 3.90 15.28 8.98
CA GLU A 741 2.80 16.21 9.26
C GLU A 741 1.44 15.63 8.85
N VAL A 742 1.37 14.98 7.69
CA VAL A 742 0.16 14.30 7.22
C VAL A 742 -0.20 13.13 8.14
N LYS A 743 0.79 12.36 8.59
CA LYS A 743 0.60 11.27 9.55
C LYS A 743 0.05 11.78 10.88
N GLU A 744 0.62 12.85 11.43
CA GLU A 744 0.16 13.49 12.68
C GLU A 744 -1.28 14.01 12.52
N SER A 745 -1.62 14.59 11.36
CA SER A 745 -2.99 15.00 11.04
C SER A 745 -3.95 13.81 11.01
N TYR A 746 -3.59 12.69 10.38
CA TYR A 746 -4.42 11.49 10.35
C TYR A 746 -4.53 10.79 11.72
N GLU A 747 -3.48 10.82 12.53
CA GLU A 747 -3.53 10.33 13.91
C GLU A 747 -4.50 11.18 14.74
N SER A 748 -4.45 12.51 14.61
CA SER A 748 -5.42 13.40 15.23
C SER A 748 -6.86 13.12 14.77
N GLU A 749 -7.09 12.98 13.46
CA GLU A 749 -8.41 12.65 12.93
C GLU A 749 -8.91 11.28 13.42
N ASN A 750 -8.05 10.27 13.49
CA ASN A 750 -8.38 8.97 14.06
C ASN A 750 -8.74 9.05 15.55
N THR A 751 -8.04 9.88 16.33
CA THR A 751 -8.42 10.10 17.73
C THR A 751 -9.82 10.73 17.82
N ASN A 752 -10.12 11.73 16.99
CA ASN A 752 -11.43 12.38 16.94
C ASN A 752 -12.55 11.41 16.51
N LEU A 753 -12.30 10.58 15.49
CA LEU A 753 -13.24 9.57 15.02
C LEU A 753 -13.49 8.50 16.10
N ASN A 754 -12.44 8.07 16.81
CA ASN A 754 -12.58 7.12 17.92
C ASN A 754 -13.39 7.71 19.07
N GLU A 755 -13.19 9.00 19.41
CA GLU A 755 -14.05 9.69 20.37
C GLU A 755 -15.51 9.76 19.92
N LEU A 756 -15.75 10.04 18.63
CA LEU A 756 -17.10 10.07 18.07
C LEU A 756 -17.75 8.68 18.11
N ILE A 757 -17.02 7.63 17.74
CA ILE A 757 -17.48 6.23 17.84
C ILE A 757 -17.83 5.91 19.29
N ASN A 758 -17.01 6.30 20.25
CA ASN A 758 -17.29 6.07 21.68
C ASN A 758 -18.52 6.84 22.16
N LYS A 759 -18.71 8.09 21.71
CA LYS A 759 -19.95 8.86 21.97
C LYS A 759 -21.18 8.16 21.38
N MET A 760 -21.07 7.65 20.16
CA MET A 760 -22.16 6.93 19.48
C MET A 760 -22.46 5.58 20.13
N LYS A 761 -21.45 4.84 20.58
CA LYS A 761 -21.63 3.60 21.36
C LYS A 761 -22.38 3.87 22.67
N ARG A 762 -21.95 4.88 23.44
CA ARG A 762 -22.65 5.28 24.67
C ARG A 762 -24.09 5.76 24.44
N ARG A 763 -24.37 6.35 23.27
CA ARG A 763 -25.73 6.73 22.88
C ARG A 763 -26.57 5.51 22.51
N LYS A 764 -25.99 4.57 21.76
CA LYS A 764 -26.63 3.30 21.41
C LYS A 764 -26.99 2.52 22.66
N GLU A 765 -26.05 2.34 23.60
CA GLU A 765 -26.29 1.65 24.87
C GLU A 765 -27.43 2.28 25.67
N ARG A 766 -27.49 3.62 25.73
CA ARG A 766 -28.60 4.34 26.37
C ARG A 766 -29.95 4.07 25.69
N LEU A 767 -29.99 4.14 24.36
CA LEU A 767 -31.24 3.89 23.60
C LEU A 767 -31.67 2.42 23.69
N GLU A 768 -30.73 1.47 23.72
CA GLU A 768 -31.02 0.05 23.93
C GLU A 768 -31.57 -0.19 25.33
N GLN A 769 -31.05 0.49 26.35
CA GLN A 769 -31.59 0.45 27.70
C GLN A 769 -32.99 1.07 27.76
N GLU A 770 -33.21 2.25 27.17
CA GLU A 770 -34.53 2.88 27.08
C GLU A 770 -35.54 1.99 26.35
N LEU A 771 -35.15 1.33 25.25
CA LEU A 771 -36.02 0.38 24.54
C LEU A 771 -36.36 -0.84 25.39
N LYS A 772 -35.40 -1.33 26.18
CA LYS A 772 -35.62 -2.45 27.10
C LYS A 772 -36.61 -2.08 28.19
N ASP A 773 -36.43 -0.90 28.80
CA ASP A 773 -37.33 -0.38 29.83
C ASP A 773 -38.74 -0.15 29.25
N LEU A 774 -38.84 0.43 28.05
CA LEU A 774 -40.13 0.62 27.35
C LEU A 774 -40.81 -0.71 27.01
N HIS A 775 -40.04 -1.72 26.62
CA HIS A 775 -40.56 -3.06 26.35
C HIS A 775 -41.09 -3.74 27.61
N GLU A 776 -40.41 -3.53 28.74
CA GLU A 776 -40.83 -4.01 30.05
C GLU A 776 -42.10 -3.29 30.53
N ASP A 777 -42.20 -1.98 30.34
CA ASP A 777 -43.41 -1.18 30.60
C ASP A 777 -44.60 -1.63 29.72
N VAL A 778 -44.37 -1.87 28.44
CA VAL A 778 -45.42 -2.38 27.53
C VAL A 778 -45.88 -3.76 28.00
N LYS A 779 -44.96 -4.65 28.35
CA LYS A 779 -45.27 -6.00 28.86
C LYS A 779 -46.07 -5.94 30.17
N ASP A 780 -45.72 -5.04 31.07
CA ASP A 780 -46.45 -4.81 32.31
C ASP A 780 -47.82 -4.19 32.07
N SER A 781 -47.93 -3.27 31.11
CA SER A 781 -49.21 -2.70 30.69
C SER A 781 -50.12 -3.76 30.08
N GLU A 782 -49.60 -4.63 29.20
CA GLU A 782 -50.34 -5.76 28.64
C GLU A 782 -50.80 -6.73 29.72
N LYS A 783 -49.95 -7.00 30.72
CA LYS A 783 -50.30 -7.85 31.85
C LYS A 783 -51.44 -7.24 32.66
N ARG A 784 -51.39 -5.92 32.92
CA ARG A 784 -52.47 -5.17 33.58
C ARG A 784 -53.75 -5.17 32.75
N TYR A 785 -53.67 -5.00 31.43
CA TYR A 785 -54.84 -5.06 30.54
C TYR A 785 -55.44 -6.45 30.47
N LYS A 786 -54.63 -7.51 30.39
CA LYS A 786 -55.09 -8.90 30.45
C LYS A 786 -55.77 -9.20 31.77
N GLU A 787 -55.25 -8.69 32.89
CA GLU A 787 -55.86 -8.85 34.20
C GLU A 787 -57.18 -8.08 34.32
N LYS A 788 -57.23 -6.82 33.87
CA LYS A 788 -58.48 -6.05 33.77
C LYS A 788 -59.52 -6.74 32.91
N ALA A 789 -59.13 -7.24 31.73
CA ALA A 789 -60.03 -7.96 30.84
C ALA A 789 -60.54 -9.28 31.46
N LYS A 790 -59.72 -9.97 32.27
CA LYS A 790 -60.15 -11.13 33.05
C LYS A 790 -61.16 -10.76 34.13
N ILE A 791 -60.91 -9.68 34.87
CA ILE A 791 -61.80 -9.16 35.91
C ILE A 791 -63.14 -8.75 35.28
N GLU A 792 -63.11 -7.93 34.22
CA GLU A 792 -64.30 -7.52 33.48
C GLU A 792 -65.06 -8.72 32.92
N LYS A 793 -64.35 -9.71 32.33
CA LYS A 793 -64.99 -10.94 31.86
C LYS A 793 -65.66 -11.71 33.00
N ALA A 794 -65.04 -11.80 34.17
CA ALA A 794 -65.62 -12.45 35.34
C ALA A 794 -66.84 -11.67 35.88
N GLU A 795 -66.80 -10.34 35.87
CA GLU A 795 -67.94 -9.49 36.24
C GLU A 795 -69.09 -9.60 35.24
N TYR A 796 -68.81 -9.58 33.94
CA TYR A 796 -69.80 -9.82 32.90
C TYR A 796 -70.40 -11.22 33.00
N GLN A 797 -69.59 -12.22 33.29
CA GLN A 797 -70.06 -13.58 33.49
C GLN A 797 -70.94 -13.68 34.73
N LYS A 798 -70.55 -13.06 35.86
CA LYS A 798 -71.37 -12.97 37.07
C LYS A 798 -72.68 -12.21 36.83
N ARG A 799 -72.66 -11.16 36.00
CA ARG A 799 -73.85 -10.39 35.61
C ARG A 799 -74.77 -11.20 34.70
N CYS A 800 -74.20 -11.96 33.76
CA CYS A 800 -74.94 -12.89 32.91
C CYS A 800 -75.54 -14.03 33.73
N GLU A 801 -74.80 -14.60 34.68
CA GLU A 801 -75.30 -15.63 35.60
C GLU A 801 -76.41 -15.07 36.51
N SER A 802 -76.26 -13.85 37.01
CA SER A 802 -77.30 -13.17 37.78
C SER A 802 -78.56 -12.92 36.95
N LEU A 803 -78.43 -12.42 35.71
CA LEU A 803 -79.54 -12.23 34.77
C LEU A 803 -80.17 -13.58 34.39
N MET A 804 -79.37 -14.61 34.15
CA MET A 804 -79.86 -15.94 33.80
C MET A 804 -80.59 -16.58 34.98
N ASN A 805 -80.12 -16.37 36.21
CA ASN A 805 -80.83 -16.79 37.42
C ASN A 805 -82.12 -16.00 37.64
N GLN A 806 -82.14 -14.71 37.29
CA GLN A 806 -83.34 -13.86 37.33
C GLN A 806 -84.36 -14.28 36.27
N ILE A 807 -83.91 -14.62 35.06
CA ILE A 807 -84.75 -15.19 34.00
C ILE A 807 -85.24 -16.58 34.39
N LYS A 808 -84.42 -17.40 35.05
CA LYS A 808 -84.84 -18.71 35.56
C LYS A 808 -85.91 -18.56 36.64
N THR A 809 -85.75 -17.64 37.58
CA THR A 809 -86.77 -17.35 38.61
C THR A 809 -88.05 -16.81 37.99
N GLN A 810 -87.95 -15.89 37.03
CA GLN A 810 -89.12 -15.41 36.28
C GLN A 810 -89.76 -16.52 35.44
N SER A 811 -88.98 -17.41 34.85
CA SER A 811 -89.47 -18.56 34.09
C SER A 811 -90.14 -19.59 34.99
N THR A 812 -89.65 -19.81 36.21
CA THR A 812 -90.32 -20.66 37.19
C THR A 812 -91.58 -20.01 37.72
N ASP A 813 -91.58 -18.69 37.94
CA ASP A 813 -92.77 -17.95 38.34
C ASP A 813 -93.83 -17.94 37.23
N PHE A 814 -93.42 -17.80 35.97
CA PHE A 814 -94.31 -17.93 34.82
C PHE A 814 -94.78 -19.37 34.63
N GLN A 815 -93.95 -20.38 34.89
CA GLN A 815 -94.38 -21.79 34.88
C GLN A 815 -95.36 -22.08 36.02
N GLU A 816 -95.17 -21.49 37.20
CA GLU A 816 -96.07 -21.63 38.35
C GLU A 816 -97.39 -20.88 38.09
N GLN A 817 -97.34 -19.67 37.53
CA GLN A 817 -98.52 -18.94 37.06
C GLN A 817 -99.23 -19.68 35.93
N MET A 818 -98.50 -20.27 34.99
CA MET A 818 -99.05 -21.15 33.95
C MET A 818 -99.66 -22.40 34.57
N ARG A 819 -99.08 -22.97 35.62
CA ARG A 819 -99.62 -24.13 36.35
C ARG A 819 -100.88 -23.76 37.13
N GLN A 820 -100.93 -22.57 37.71
CA GLN A 820 -102.13 -22.03 38.38
C GLN A 820 -103.22 -21.67 37.37
N LEU A 821 -102.85 -21.11 36.21
CA LEU A 821 -103.78 -20.83 35.11
C LEU A 821 -104.27 -22.13 34.47
N THR A 822 -103.41 -23.13 34.31
CA THR A 822 -103.78 -24.48 33.84
C THR A 822 -104.65 -25.19 34.87
N GLY A 823 -104.38 -25.03 36.16
CA GLY A 823 -105.25 -25.50 37.25
C GLY A 823 -106.61 -24.80 37.25
N LYS A 824 -106.65 -23.49 37.01
CA LYS A 824 -107.90 -22.73 36.81
C LYS A 824 -108.63 -23.17 35.55
N ILE A 825 -107.93 -23.35 34.44
CA ILE A 825 -108.48 -23.85 33.18
C ILE A 825 -109.07 -25.23 33.42
N ASN A 826 -108.35 -26.17 34.02
CA ASN A 826 -108.84 -27.50 34.33
C ASN A 826 -110.05 -27.46 35.28
N SER A 827 -110.06 -26.59 36.29
CA SER A 827 -111.24 -26.42 37.17
C SER A 827 -112.44 -25.79 36.45
N LEU A 828 -112.20 -24.88 35.49
CA LEU A 828 -113.22 -24.29 34.64
C LEU A 828 -113.67 -25.26 33.55
N GLU A 829 -112.83 -26.20 33.15
CA GLU A 829 -113.10 -27.23 32.16
C GLU A 829 -113.84 -28.41 32.78
N GLU A 830 -113.54 -28.78 34.04
CA GLU A 830 -114.36 -29.65 34.88
C GLU A 830 -115.71 -29.00 35.21
N SER A 831 -115.74 -27.69 35.50
CA SER A 831 -116.99 -26.94 35.67
C SER A 831 -117.78 -26.86 34.36
N LYS A 832 -117.14 -26.61 33.22
CA LYS A 832 -117.74 -26.63 31.89
C LYS A 832 -118.25 -28.01 31.53
N ASN A 833 -117.51 -29.08 31.85
CA ASN A 833 -117.92 -30.45 31.60
C ASN A 833 -119.05 -30.89 32.54
N SER A 834 -119.07 -30.41 33.79
CA SER A 834 -120.17 -30.57 34.74
C SER A 834 -121.43 -29.82 34.30
N ILE A 835 -121.27 -28.60 33.78
CA ILE A 835 -122.36 -27.82 33.17
C ILE A 835 -122.79 -28.44 31.84
N ALA A 836 -121.88 -29.05 31.07
CA ALA A 836 -122.20 -29.74 29.83
C ALA A 836 -122.91 -31.07 30.08
N THR A 837 -122.55 -31.83 31.13
CA THR A 837 -123.29 -33.01 31.56
C THR A 837 -124.64 -32.62 32.16
N GLN A 838 -124.72 -31.56 32.98
CA GLN A 838 -125.99 -30.99 33.43
C GLN A 838 -126.85 -30.47 32.27
N ASN A 839 -126.26 -29.83 31.26
CA ASN A 839 -126.99 -29.40 30.06
C ASN A 839 -127.40 -30.60 29.21
N SER A 840 -126.62 -31.68 29.15
CA SER A 840 -127.03 -32.90 28.47
C SER A 840 -128.16 -33.63 29.21
N GLU A 841 -128.13 -33.64 30.55
CA GLU A 841 -129.19 -34.18 31.40
C GLU A 841 -130.44 -33.32 31.35
N LEU A 842 -130.29 -31.99 31.37
CA LEU A 842 -131.39 -31.05 31.20
C LEU A 842 -131.94 -31.13 29.79
N THR A 843 -131.12 -31.30 28.75
CA THR A 843 -131.57 -31.51 27.37
C THR A 843 -132.29 -32.85 27.22
N LEU A 844 -131.81 -33.93 27.86
CA LEU A 844 -132.51 -35.21 27.93
C LEU A 844 -133.81 -35.12 28.74
N LYS A 845 -133.84 -34.33 29.80
CA LYS A 845 -135.07 -34.04 30.58
C LYS A 845 -136.03 -33.16 29.80
N LEU A 846 -135.54 -32.20 29.01
CA LEU A 846 -136.34 -31.34 28.14
C LEU A 846 -136.88 -32.13 26.96
N GLN A 847 -136.08 -33.01 26.37
CA GLN A 847 -136.50 -33.91 25.29
C GLN A 847 -137.46 -34.98 25.81
N LYS A 848 -137.25 -35.53 27.02
CA LYS A 848 -138.23 -36.39 27.70
C LYS A 848 -139.51 -35.63 28.02
N ALA A 849 -139.42 -34.42 28.55
CA ALA A 849 -140.58 -33.57 28.84
C ALA A 849 -141.31 -33.13 27.56
N ASP A 850 -140.61 -32.90 26.44
CA ASP A 850 -141.22 -32.57 25.14
C ASP A 850 -141.85 -33.80 24.49
N THR A 851 -141.24 -34.98 24.61
CA THR A 851 -141.90 -36.23 24.20
C THR A 851 -143.09 -36.55 25.09
N HIS A 852 -143.02 -36.26 26.39
CA HIS A 852 -144.11 -36.46 27.33
C HIS A 852 -145.22 -35.41 27.13
N ALA A 853 -144.88 -34.16 26.82
CA ALA A 853 -145.82 -33.09 26.49
C ALA A 853 -146.42 -33.27 25.10
N SER A 854 -145.69 -33.84 24.13
CA SER A 854 -146.22 -34.22 22.82
C SER A 854 -147.10 -35.46 22.92
N ALA A 855 -146.76 -36.43 23.78
CA ALA A 855 -147.61 -37.57 24.10
C ALA A 855 -148.89 -37.09 24.81
N ILE A 856 -148.79 -36.25 25.83
CA ILE A 856 -149.94 -35.65 26.52
C ILE A 856 -150.75 -34.76 25.59
N ARG A 857 -150.15 -33.99 24.67
CA ARG A 857 -150.92 -33.23 23.66
C ARG A 857 -151.62 -34.15 22.67
N ALA A 858 -150.97 -35.22 22.21
CA ALA A 858 -151.59 -36.20 21.33
C ALA A 858 -152.69 -37.00 22.03
N GLU A 859 -152.54 -37.25 23.34
CA GLU A 859 -153.51 -37.93 24.20
C GLU A 859 -154.67 -36.99 24.54
N CYS A 860 -154.42 -35.72 24.87
CA CYS A 860 -155.44 -34.69 25.01
C CYS A 860 -156.17 -34.40 23.69
N ASP A 861 -155.51 -34.45 22.53
CA ASP A 861 -156.17 -34.31 21.23
C ASP A 861 -156.96 -35.56 20.84
N ARG A 862 -156.51 -36.75 21.24
CA ARG A 862 -157.29 -37.99 21.14
C ARG A 862 -158.51 -37.93 22.05
N ASP A 863 -158.33 -37.56 23.30
CA ASP A 863 -159.40 -37.47 24.30
C ASP A 863 -160.36 -36.35 23.96
N LYS A 864 -159.89 -35.22 23.43
CA LYS A 864 -160.74 -34.17 22.88
C LYS A 864 -161.54 -34.66 21.68
N LYS A 865 -160.94 -35.42 20.74
CA LYS A 865 -161.67 -36.03 19.62
C LYS A 865 -162.63 -37.14 20.05
N ILE A 866 -162.29 -37.90 21.09
CA ILE A 866 -163.16 -38.94 21.67
C ILE A 866 -164.30 -38.28 22.44
N LEU A 867 -164.05 -37.21 23.20
CA LEU A 867 -165.06 -36.41 23.88
C LEU A 867 -165.94 -35.67 22.89
N GLU A 868 -165.40 -35.03 21.85
CA GLU A 868 -166.18 -34.42 20.77
C GLU A 868 -166.97 -35.46 20.00
N SER A 869 -166.43 -36.66 19.77
CA SER A 869 -167.17 -37.79 19.19
C SER A 869 -168.27 -38.32 20.12
N GLN A 870 -168.04 -38.39 21.44
CA GLN A 870 -169.03 -38.82 22.42
C GLN A 870 -170.10 -37.74 22.63
N TYR A 871 -169.73 -36.46 22.60
CA TYR A 871 -170.66 -35.33 22.69
C TYR A 871 -171.47 -35.20 21.41
N ASN A 872 -170.86 -35.37 20.23
CA ASN A 872 -171.58 -35.40 18.96
C ASN A 872 -172.46 -36.65 18.84
N ALA A 873 -172.05 -37.81 19.36
CA ALA A 873 -172.90 -39.00 19.41
C ALA A 873 -174.06 -38.83 20.40
N LYS A 874 -173.85 -38.23 21.58
CA LYS A 874 -174.92 -37.90 22.54
C LYS A 874 -175.84 -36.80 22.01
N PHE A 875 -175.30 -35.81 21.33
CA PHE A 875 -176.07 -34.74 20.68
C PHE A 875 -176.87 -35.29 19.50
N ALA A 876 -176.28 -36.14 18.65
CA ALA A 876 -176.99 -36.81 17.57
C ALA A 876 -178.05 -37.78 18.12
N SER A 877 -177.78 -38.51 19.21
CA SER A 877 -178.75 -39.36 19.90
C SER A 877 -179.92 -38.53 20.46
N ALA A 878 -179.63 -37.47 21.21
CA ALA A 878 -180.66 -36.58 21.76
C ALA A 878 -181.43 -35.83 20.66
N GLN A 879 -180.77 -35.43 19.58
CA GLN A 879 -181.39 -34.83 18.42
C GLN A 879 -182.30 -35.84 17.71
N THR A 880 -181.88 -37.10 17.58
CA THR A 880 -182.70 -38.17 17.01
C THR A 880 -183.91 -38.47 17.91
N GLU A 881 -183.73 -38.44 19.22
CA GLU A 881 -184.79 -38.65 20.20
C GLU A 881 -185.81 -37.50 20.22
N PHE A 882 -185.36 -36.24 20.17
CA PHE A 882 -186.25 -35.09 20.01
C PHE A 882 -186.94 -35.08 18.64
N ARG A 883 -186.26 -35.52 17.58
CA ARG A 883 -186.89 -35.66 16.26
C ARG A 883 -187.95 -36.76 16.28
N ARG A 884 -187.68 -37.87 16.97
CA ARG A 884 -188.65 -38.95 17.21
C ARG A 884 -189.86 -38.44 18.00
N GLN A 885 -189.65 -37.67 19.07
CA GLN A 885 -190.74 -37.07 19.84
C GLN A 885 -191.56 -36.08 19.01
N ILE A 886 -190.91 -35.25 18.19
CA ILE A 886 -191.60 -34.32 17.28
C ILE A 886 -192.45 -35.10 16.26
N ASP A 887 -191.92 -36.19 15.71
CA ASP A 887 -192.64 -37.02 14.75
C ASP A 887 -193.80 -37.79 15.43
N GLU A 888 -193.62 -38.25 16.67
CA GLU A 888 -194.70 -38.80 17.51
C GLU A 888 -195.79 -37.76 17.80
N TYR A 889 -195.44 -36.53 18.17
CA TYR A 889 -196.43 -35.46 18.40
C TYR A 889 -197.15 -35.04 17.11
N LYS A 890 -196.45 -35.01 15.97
CA LYS A 890 -197.09 -34.76 14.67
C LYS A 890 -198.06 -35.88 14.31
N ALA A 891 -197.68 -37.13 14.53
CA ALA A 891 -198.57 -38.28 14.33
C ALA A 891 -199.78 -38.22 15.27
N GLN A 892 -199.59 -37.81 16.52
CA GLN A 892 -200.66 -37.62 17.51
C GLN A 892 -201.65 -36.54 17.06
N VAL A 893 -201.16 -35.37 16.66
CA VAL A 893 -201.99 -34.25 16.17
C VAL A 893 -202.77 -34.64 14.93
N GLU A 894 -202.18 -35.40 14.01
CA GLU A 894 -202.87 -35.81 12.79
C GLU A 894 -203.92 -36.89 13.06
N ASN A 895 -203.67 -37.77 14.04
CA ASN A 895 -204.65 -38.72 14.54
C ASN A 895 -205.82 -38.00 15.22
N ASP A 896 -205.55 -36.96 16.01
CA ASP A 896 -206.60 -36.18 16.67
C ASP A 896 -207.37 -35.29 15.68
N ARG A 897 -206.73 -34.74 14.63
CA ARG A 897 -207.44 -34.12 13.50
C ARG A 897 -208.40 -35.10 12.84
N ARG A 898 -207.98 -36.35 12.59
CA ARG A 898 -208.88 -37.37 12.04
C ARG A 898 -210.05 -37.67 12.97
N LYS A 899 -209.82 -37.82 14.27
CA LYS A 899 -210.91 -38.02 15.25
C LYS A 899 -211.89 -36.85 15.27
N ILE A 900 -211.40 -35.60 15.26
CA ILE A 900 -212.24 -34.40 15.19
C ILE A 900 -213.04 -34.38 13.88
N THR A 901 -212.41 -34.76 12.76
CA THR A 901 -213.08 -34.88 11.46
C THR A 901 -214.19 -35.92 11.51
N GLU A 902 -213.93 -37.10 12.07
CA GLU A 902 -214.94 -38.16 12.24
C GLU A 902 -216.09 -37.71 13.13
N VAL A 903 -215.82 -37.05 14.25
CA VAL A 903 -216.84 -36.53 15.17
C VAL A 903 -217.69 -35.45 14.48
N LEU A 904 -217.07 -34.47 13.82
CA LEU A 904 -217.79 -33.43 13.07
C LEU A 904 -218.64 -34.02 11.95
N THR A 905 -218.13 -35.03 11.25
CA THR A 905 -218.89 -35.77 10.23
C THR A 905 -220.09 -36.51 10.85
N ARG A 906 -219.91 -37.14 12.01
CA ARG A 906 -220.96 -37.92 12.67
C ARG A 906 -222.11 -37.07 13.19
N TYR A 907 -221.82 -35.93 13.81
CA TYR A 907 -222.83 -35.13 14.50
C TYR A 907 -223.44 -34.02 13.64
N PHE A 908 -222.71 -33.49 12.67
CA PHE A 908 -223.15 -32.32 11.91
C PHE A 908 -223.46 -32.62 10.45
N SER A 909 -223.32 -33.86 9.97
CA SER A 909 -223.68 -34.25 8.60
C SER A 909 -225.13 -33.95 8.23
N MET A 910 -226.06 -33.93 9.20
CA MET A 910 -227.45 -33.51 8.95
C MET A 910 -227.63 -32.00 8.77
N LEU A 911 -226.66 -31.18 9.19
CA LEU A 911 -226.70 -29.72 9.09
C LEU A 911 -225.96 -29.17 7.86
N VAL A 912 -225.02 -29.94 7.30
CA VAL A 912 -224.29 -29.61 6.06
C VAL A 912 -224.87 -30.44 4.93
N ASP A 913 -225.74 -29.85 4.12
CA ASP A 913 -226.57 -30.49 3.09
C ASP A 913 -225.75 -31.27 2.03
N GLY A 914 -225.30 -32.48 2.36
CA GLY A 914 -224.57 -33.38 1.47
C GLY A 914 -223.06 -33.12 1.31
N ILE A 915 -222.47 -32.18 2.06
CA ILE A 915 -221.03 -31.87 1.95
C ILE A 915 -220.22 -32.88 2.78
N ARG A 916 -219.31 -33.61 2.13
CA ARG A 916 -218.42 -34.59 2.78
C ARG A 916 -217.31 -33.86 3.55
N ILE A 917 -217.29 -33.99 4.88
CA ILE A 917 -216.35 -33.29 5.75
C ILE A 917 -215.02 -34.06 5.78
N ASP A 918 -213.92 -33.40 5.39
CA ASP A 918 -212.56 -33.90 5.44
C ASP A 918 -211.60 -32.89 6.08
N THR A 919 -210.35 -33.31 6.32
CA THR A 919 -209.35 -32.48 7.03
C THR A 919 -208.99 -31.18 6.29
N GLY A 920 -209.25 -31.08 4.98
CA GLY A 920 -208.99 -29.90 4.17
C GLY A 920 -210.15 -28.90 4.19
N ASN A 921 -211.37 -29.35 4.47
CA ASN A 921 -212.56 -28.52 4.40
C ASN A 921 -213.26 -28.27 5.76
N ILE A 922 -212.75 -28.84 6.88
CA ILE A 922 -213.27 -28.66 8.24
C ILE A 922 -213.56 -27.21 8.62
N GLU A 923 -212.66 -26.29 8.28
CA GLU A 923 -212.79 -24.89 8.71
C GLU A 923 -213.94 -24.19 7.96
N SER A 924 -214.11 -24.52 6.68
CA SER A 924 -215.25 -24.06 5.89
C SER A 924 -216.58 -24.66 6.38
N VAL A 925 -216.57 -25.92 6.80
CA VAL A 925 -217.75 -26.62 7.33
C VAL A 925 -218.15 -26.09 8.71
N ALA A 926 -217.19 -25.84 9.59
CA ALA A 926 -217.44 -25.24 10.90
C ALA A 926 -218.09 -23.85 10.75
N GLN A 927 -217.68 -23.05 9.76
CA GLN A 927 -218.32 -21.77 9.47
C GLN A 927 -219.75 -21.90 8.93
N ILE A 928 -220.07 -22.98 8.22
CA ILE A 928 -221.44 -23.26 7.74
C ILE A 928 -222.33 -23.69 8.92
N ILE A 929 -221.84 -24.58 9.78
CA ILE A 929 -222.55 -25.00 11.00
C ILE A 929 -222.80 -23.79 11.91
N LYS A 930 -221.78 -22.94 12.11
CA LYS A 930 -221.91 -21.70 12.89
C LYS A 930 -222.99 -20.79 12.33
N ARG A 931 -223.03 -20.59 11.00
CA ARG A 931 -224.08 -19.79 10.36
C ARG A 931 -225.48 -20.35 10.57
N LYS A 932 -225.69 -21.68 10.43
CA LYS A 932 -227.00 -22.30 10.70
C LYS A 932 -227.39 -22.23 12.18
N PHE A 933 -226.44 -22.37 13.09
CA PHE A 933 -226.69 -22.27 14.53
C PHE A 933 -227.09 -20.84 14.91
N ASP A 934 -226.35 -19.83 14.44
CA ASP A 934 -226.67 -18.41 14.65
C ASP A 934 -228.05 -18.04 14.08
N GLU A 935 -228.47 -18.66 12.97
CA GLU A 935 -229.82 -18.51 12.41
C GLU A 935 -230.91 -19.10 13.33
N MET A 936 -230.67 -20.29 13.90
CA MET A 936 -231.60 -20.90 14.86
C MET A 936 -231.70 -20.10 16.14
N THR A 937 -230.58 -19.62 16.69
CA THR A 937 -230.56 -18.77 17.89
C THR A 937 -231.27 -17.44 17.65
N ARG A 938 -231.15 -16.84 16.46
CA ARG A 938 -231.93 -15.64 16.07
C ARG A 938 -233.43 -15.93 15.97
N ARG A 939 -233.83 -17.08 15.42
CA ARG A 939 -235.24 -17.49 15.36
C ARG A 939 -235.80 -17.70 16.77
N GLU A 940 -235.05 -18.34 17.65
CA GLU A 940 -235.44 -18.54 19.06
C GLU A 940 -235.59 -17.19 19.80
N ALA A 941 -234.62 -16.28 19.65
CA ALA A 941 -234.67 -14.95 20.24
C ALA A 941 -235.87 -14.12 19.74
N ASN A 942 -236.22 -14.25 18.45
CA ASN A 942 -237.40 -13.61 17.87
C ASN A 942 -238.71 -14.21 18.40
N ILE A 943 -238.77 -15.54 18.60
CA ILE A 943 -239.90 -16.21 19.23
C ILE A 943 -240.07 -15.70 20.68
N ARG A 944 -239.00 -15.65 21.48
CA ARG A 944 -239.02 -15.13 22.85
C ARG A 944 -239.49 -13.68 22.93
N LYS A 945 -239.02 -12.82 22.01
CA LYS A 945 -239.49 -11.41 21.90
C LYS A 945 -240.96 -11.31 21.50
N SER A 946 -241.42 -12.11 20.53
CA SER A 946 -242.80 -12.05 20.04
C SER A 946 -243.83 -12.53 21.08
N MET A 947 -243.41 -13.42 21.98
CA MET A 947 -244.26 -13.98 23.04
C MET A 947 -244.08 -13.29 24.41
N ASN A 948 -243.19 -12.28 24.51
CA ASN A 948 -242.87 -11.56 25.75
C ASN A 948 -242.46 -12.50 26.91
N ILE A 949 -241.59 -13.46 26.60
CA ILE A 949 -241.13 -14.48 27.56
C ILE A 949 -239.76 -14.08 28.10
N ASP A 950 -239.63 -14.06 29.42
CA ASP A 950 -238.39 -13.72 30.12
C ASP A 950 -237.29 -14.78 29.89
N TYR A 951 -236.03 -14.37 29.95
CA TYR A 951 -234.88 -15.15 29.49
C TYR A 951 -234.67 -16.46 30.26
N ASN A 952 -235.21 -16.53 31.49
CA ASN A 952 -235.08 -17.69 32.39
C ASN A 952 -236.34 -18.57 32.45
N GLN A 953 -237.34 -18.32 31.60
CA GLN A 953 -238.51 -19.18 31.45
C GLN A 953 -238.39 -20.03 30.18
N SER A 954 -238.76 -21.31 30.29
CA SER A 954 -238.87 -22.20 29.13
C SER A 954 -239.96 -21.69 28.20
N ILE A 955 -239.70 -21.72 26.89
CA ILE A 955 -240.70 -21.35 25.86
C ILE A 955 -241.96 -22.24 26.01
N GLU A 956 -241.79 -23.50 26.44
CA GLU A 956 -242.88 -24.46 26.68
C GLU A 956 -243.76 -24.08 27.90
N ASP A 957 -243.17 -23.49 28.94
CA ASP A 957 -243.90 -23.10 30.16
C ASP A 957 -244.73 -21.82 29.96
N ALA A 958 -244.23 -20.87 29.16
CA ALA A 958 -244.94 -19.63 28.87
C ALA A 958 -246.10 -19.81 27.88
N ILE A 959 -246.01 -20.79 26.98
CA ILE A 959 -247.12 -21.22 26.13
C ILE A 959 -248.23 -21.87 26.99
N ASN A 960 -247.87 -22.66 28.01
CA ASN A 960 -248.83 -23.29 28.92
C ASN A 960 -249.57 -22.29 29.83
N TYR A 961 -248.95 -21.17 30.23
CA TYR A 961 -249.60 -20.15 31.06
C TYR A 961 -250.63 -19.30 30.29
N ARG A 962 -250.42 -19.05 28.98
CA ARG A 962 -251.40 -18.31 28.14
C ARG A 962 -252.59 -19.14 27.68
N TYR A 963 -252.54 -20.47 27.74
CA TYR A 963 -253.59 -21.33 27.18
C TYR A 963 -254.74 -21.71 28.14
N SER A 964 -254.68 -21.40 29.44
CA SER A 964 -255.73 -21.87 30.39
C SER A 964 -256.57 -20.79 31.09
N HIS A 965 -256.44 -19.51 30.71
CA HIS A 965 -257.40 -18.46 31.12
C HIS A 965 -258.55 -18.20 30.13
N HIS A 966 -258.77 -19.03 29.10
CA HIS A 966 -259.86 -18.83 28.14
C HIS A 966 -260.57 -20.12 27.65
N ARG A 967 -261.27 -20.82 28.56
CA ARG A 967 -262.72 -21.18 28.49
C ARG A 967 -263.09 -22.49 29.21
N ARG A 968 -263.87 -22.35 30.29
CA ARG A 968 -265.01 -23.22 30.59
C ARG A 968 -266.13 -22.95 29.56
N ARG A 969 -266.84 -24.02 29.15
CA ARG A 969 -268.22 -24.15 28.59
C ARG A 969 -268.37 -24.72 27.17
N ASN A 970 -269.06 -25.87 27.20
CA ASN A 970 -269.87 -26.58 26.21
C ASN A 970 -269.18 -27.55 25.24
N SER A 971 -269.53 -28.84 25.15
CA SER A 971 -270.15 -29.86 26.03
C SER A 971 -270.55 -31.02 25.13
N ILE A 972 -270.30 -32.26 25.58
CA ILE A 972 -271.00 -33.51 25.18
C ILE A 972 -270.69 -34.01 23.75
N ILE A 973 -269.91 -35.10 23.64
CA ILE A 973 -270.41 -36.48 23.54
C ILE A 973 -269.33 -37.43 24.09
N ARG A 974 -269.77 -38.14 25.14
CA ARG A 974 -269.35 -39.43 25.70
C ARG A 974 -267.96 -39.62 26.33
N TYR A 975 -268.11 -39.73 27.66
CA TYR A 975 -267.33 -40.32 28.74
C TYR A 975 -266.06 -39.61 29.16
#